data_AF-A0A0A2JXS4-F1
#
_entry.id   AF-A0A0A2JXS4-F1
#
_cell.length_a   1.000
_cell.length_b   1.000
_cell.length_c   1.000
_cell.angle_alpha   90.00
_cell.angle_beta   90.00
_cell.angle_gamma   90.00
#
_symmetry.space_group_name_H-M   'P 1'
#
loop_
_entity.id
_entity.type
_entity.pdbx_description
1 polymer ?
#
loop_
_entity_poly.entity_id
_entity_poly.type
_entity_poly.pdbx_seq_one_letter_code
_entity_poly.pdbx_strand_id
1 'polypeptide(L)'
;MVPRKVYNMCQGQTVTSELALDSSQCPQKVFHKLFESHHASHTYDGVEESDVDKSSEWESLNELQKAHACGNFGSTETSDLFLKVYHDALCSLEKNPMSGVVSPQLLGSTGVLPLTIVAPLPDLCRHLANCIVRAEHEVFLGTNFWIHSDASTLVTNAIRELSKRAGERGQKIVMKMIYDRGDPRQAWENRLSVHEDQYVGGKVKLPAASEIPNVDLQVINFHRPVFGTFHAKFTVIDRRMALIQSSNIQDNDNLEMLAHIEGPIVDSFYDTALLSWGKALDPPFPLLNSPARDAPIPCHEERKVDLPTENGDRALPEHTTDSPHYDRDFEQEARRVNDCIHPQGDETRTQAVSRHLNTTIQPDTTGDAPDSDQDNTFNPYMTIPRHEPFAMALVNREPFGSPNHSSVHTPQNAAWLSAINNAQHSILIQTPNMNAEPLMEPLLNAVRRGVVVTCYLCLGYNDAGELLPFQNGTNEMIANRLYKALETDDEKSRLRICYYVGKDQTRPIHNSFKKRSCHIKLMIVDEQIAIQGNGNLDTQSFFHSQEVNVLIDSALICCAWTELINRNQNTAKYGAASTKDGCWHDPETDEIPAGSMGPIPVDIVTYVYHHTLNQDDEAIWKCARTALLDAMGCAIETAATSTECRKLLGPVIEGTVVPGGFKVPGTEFQVDPVKGAFDLGVLIRYLDHNDALGGEEWGHPSDNLGAILPVMDWLSRASLSGRRVHGGPPLTMQTLLVALVKAYEIQGCYQMRNAFNVYGIDHVVLVKLASAAVVCWLLGMTDEQAMATISHVWMDGHPNRVYRSGTNTIPRKGWAAGDAARRAVQLALLVQDGQPGSTGALSANPWGFWERTFGEAGFVLPRPFGSWTVQNVLLKSMPVEGHAISAVEAAVLQARRFRHRGLADPLEQIQRIDLRTTAAAFLIVNKHGPLHNAADRDHCIQYVVALAFLKGSPPEAVDYLDESPWASSKELEALRSKIVVQSDPKLTEDYLDLDKKSIGAGMTVHLADGSSLPQILIEYPVGHARNPKTPAAVQEKFFQNMGLIFSATEISRILGAVQNPDTLISDFMDLFIQLPAKARL
;
A
#
# COMPACT_ATOMS: atom_id res chain seq x y z
N MET A 1 28.05 -6.56 -18.13
CA MET A 1 29.50 -6.77 -18.22
C MET A 1 30.14 -6.09 -17.04
N VAL A 2 31.03 -6.77 -16.31
CA VAL A 2 31.77 -6.13 -15.21
C VAL A 2 32.59 -4.97 -15.78
N PRO A 3 32.34 -3.71 -15.37
CA PRO A 3 33.07 -2.58 -15.91
C PRO A 3 34.58 -2.71 -15.64
N ARG A 4 35.42 -2.39 -16.64
CA ARG A 4 36.89 -2.47 -16.52
C ARG A 4 37.41 -1.69 -15.30
N LYS A 5 36.79 -0.55 -14.99
CA LYS A 5 37.09 0.25 -13.80
C LYS A 5 36.90 -0.55 -12.50
N VAL A 6 35.79 -1.26 -12.36
CA VAL A 6 35.49 -2.11 -11.19
C VAL A 6 36.47 -3.28 -11.14
N TYR A 7 36.71 -3.94 -12.28
CA TYR A 7 37.70 -5.02 -12.36
C TYR A 7 39.08 -4.58 -11.82
N ASN A 8 39.57 -3.42 -12.25
CA ASN A 8 40.85 -2.88 -11.79
C ASN A 8 40.85 -2.57 -10.28
N MET A 9 39.74 -2.06 -9.72
CA MET A 9 39.60 -1.85 -8.28
C MET A 9 39.72 -3.16 -7.49
N CYS A 10 39.22 -4.27 -8.04
CA CYS A 10 39.36 -5.60 -7.42
C CYS A 10 40.78 -6.17 -7.46
N GLN A 11 41.67 -5.62 -8.31
CA GLN A 11 43.09 -6.03 -8.37
C GLN A 11 44.02 -5.14 -7.52
N GLY A 12 43.47 -4.10 -6.87
CA GLY A 12 44.21 -3.06 -6.19
C GLY A 12 44.55 -3.36 -4.72
N GLN A 13 44.77 -2.30 -3.94
CA GLN A 13 44.96 -2.37 -2.49
C GLN A 13 43.62 -2.24 -1.75
N THR A 14 43.60 -2.63 -0.48
CA THR A 14 42.45 -2.54 0.41
C THR A 14 42.68 -1.53 1.52
N VAL A 15 41.61 -1.03 2.13
CA VAL A 15 41.70 -0.12 3.29
C VAL A 15 42.45 -0.78 4.45
N THR A 16 42.17 -2.05 4.74
CA THR A 16 42.92 -2.85 5.71
C THR A 16 44.41 -2.94 5.39
N SER A 17 44.80 -3.18 4.14
CA SER A 17 46.23 -3.23 3.75
C SER A 17 46.96 -1.90 3.87
N GLU A 18 46.28 -0.77 3.64
CA GLU A 18 46.87 0.57 3.81
C GLU A 18 46.98 0.97 5.29
N LEU A 19 45.98 0.63 6.10
CA LEU A 19 46.01 0.88 7.55
C LEU A 19 47.01 -0.03 8.28
N ALA A 20 47.32 -1.20 7.73
CA ALA A 20 48.43 -2.04 8.15
C ALA A 20 49.79 -1.33 8.04
N LEU A 21 49.98 -0.51 7.01
CA LEU A 21 51.20 0.29 6.79
C LEU A 21 51.25 1.54 7.69
N ASP A 22 50.13 2.25 7.82
CA ASP A 22 49.99 3.40 8.72
C ASP A 22 48.60 3.41 9.36
N SER A 23 48.56 2.93 10.61
CA SER A 23 47.35 2.78 11.42
C SER A 23 46.80 4.11 11.97
N SER A 24 47.52 5.22 11.81
CA SER A 24 47.05 6.55 12.24
C SER A 24 46.06 7.19 11.27
N GLN A 25 45.92 6.62 10.07
CA GLN A 25 45.03 7.16 9.04
C GLN A 25 43.54 6.90 9.37
N CYS A 26 42.67 7.73 8.79
CA CYS A 26 41.23 7.55 8.88
C CYS A 26 40.76 6.55 7.79
N PRO A 27 40.09 5.43 8.13
CA PRO A 27 39.64 4.43 7.15
C PRO A 27 38.82 5.01 6.00
N GLN A 28 37.89 5.92 6.28
CA GLN A 28 37.06 6.55 5.26
C GLN A 28 37.89 7.43 4.28
N LYS A 29 38.90 8.15 4.79
CA LYS A 29 39.81 8.95 3.94
C LYS A 29 40.71 8.06 3.09
N VAL A 30 41.19 6.94 3.66
CA VAL A 30 41.97 5.93 2.93
C VAL A 30 41.14 5.36 1.78
N PHE A 31 39.88 4.99 2.03
CA PHE A 31 38.99 4.50 0.98
C PHE A 31 38.81 5.52 -0.15
N HIS A 32 38.49 6.78 0.17
CA HIS A 32 38.33 7.81 -0.86
C HIS A 32 39.63 8.04 -1.64
N LYS A 33 40.81 7.94 -1.00
CA LYS A 33 42.11 8.03 -1.69
C LYS A 33 42.36 6.85 -2.63
N LEU A 34 41.93 5.65 -2.25
CA LEU A 34 42.10 4.45 -3.09
C LEU A 34 41.13 4.43 -4.28
N PHE A 35 39.89 4.89 -4.10
CA PHE A 35 38.81 4.61 -5.05
C PHE A 35 38.04 5.83 -5.57
N GLU A 36 38.23 7.03 -4.99
CA GLU A 36 37.49 8.25 -5.36
C GLU A 36 38.38 9.43 -5.81
N SER A 37 39.66 9.50 -5.41
CA SER A 37 40.55 10.60 -5.80
C SER A 37 41.08 10.45 -7.23
N HIS A 38 40.31 10.95 -8.21
CA HIS A 38 40.66 12.13 -9.01
C HIS A 38 39.69 12.31 -10.20
N HIS A 39 39.17 13.54 -10.34
CA HIS A 39 39.17 14.21 -11.63
C HIS A 39 40.62 14.22 -12.16
N ALA A 40 41.04 13.16 -12.85
CA ALA A 40 42.27 13.10 -13.63
C ALA A 40 41.88 12.73 -15.06
N SER A 41 41.93 13.76 -15.90
CA SER A 41 42.31 13.77 -17.30
C SER A 41 42.04 12.56 -18.19
N HIS A 42 41.61 12.89 -19.40
CA HIS A 42 41.85 12.18 -20.66
C HIS A 42 43.34 11.88 -20.95
N THR A 43 44.12 11.41 -19.99
CA THR A 43 45.51 10.97 -20.19
C THR A 43 45.78 9.71 -19.38
N TYR A 44 45.19 8.60 -19.82
CA TYR A 44 45.85 7.30 -19.74
C TYR A 44 46.56 7.06 -21.09
N ASP A 45 47.47 7.97 -21.45
CA ASP A 45 48.44 7.82 -22.56
C ASP A 45 49.85 7.63 -21.95
N GLY A 46 49.94 6.74 -20.97
CA GLY A 46 51.18 6.36 -20.30
C GLY A 46 51.16 4.86 -20.08
N VAL A 47 51.40 4.10 -21.15
CA VAL A 47 51.57 2.65 -21.09
C VAL A 47 52.91 2.37 -20.39
N GLU A 48 52.87 2.01 -19.11
CA GLU A 48 53.96 1.25 -18.50
C GLU A 48 53.92 -0.18 -19.05
N GLU A 49 55.09 -0.78 -19.30
CA GLU A 49 55.25 -2.11 -19.93
C GLU A 49 54.51 -3.27 -19.19
N SER A 50 54.00 -3.05 -17.97
CA SER A 50 53.25 -4.06 -17.20
C SER A 50 51.72 -4.08 -17.44
N ASP A 51 51.14 -3.03 -18.04
CA ASP A 51 49.69 -2.93 -18.30
C ASP A 51 49.25 -3.56 -19.63
N VAL A 52 50.20 -3.82 -20.54
CA VAL A 52 49.92 -4.41 -21.85
C VAL A 52 49.49 -5.87 -21.70
N ASP A 53 50.09 -6.63 -20.78
CA ASP A 53 49.79 -8.06 -20.56
C ASP A 53 48.38 -8.26 -19.95
N LYS A 54 47.99 -7.41 -18.98
CA LYS A 54 46.68 -7.45 -18.31
C LYS A 54 45.51 -6.92 -19.16
N SER A 55 45.79 -6.25 -20.28
CA SER A 55 44.75 -5.80 -21.22
C SER A 55 44.24 -6.95 -22.08
N SER A 56 45.15 -7.82 -22.56
CA SER A 56 44.82 -9.01 -23.34
C SER A 56 44.02 -10.05 -22.54
N GLU A 57 44.32 -10.20 -21.24
CA GLU A 57 43.71 -11.20 -20.38
C GLU A 57 42.23 -10.89 -20.11
N TRP A 58 41.87 -9.68 -19.70
CA TRP A 58 40.47 -9.31 -19.41
C TRP A 58 39.57 -9.31 -20.64
N GLU A 59 40.10 -8.90 -21.80
CA GLU A 59 39.34 -8.94 -23.07
C GLU A 59 39.04 -10.38 -23.50
N SER A 60 39.86 -11.36 -23.08
CA SER A 60 39.67 -12.78 -23.40
C SER A 60 38.67 -13.52 -22.50
N LEU A 61 38.36 -12.98 -21.31
CA LEU A 61 37.44 -13.60 -20.35
C LEU A 61 35.97 -13.36 -20.72
N ASN A 62 35.12 -14.35 -20.48
CA ASN A 62 33.67 -14.15 -20.49
C ASN A 62 33.19 -13.42 -19.22
N GLU A 63 31.92 -13.04 -19.17
CA GLU A 63 31.40 -12.20 -18.07
C GLU A 63 31.44 -12.85 -16.68
N LEU A 64 31.17 -14.15 -16.57
CA LEU A 64 31.25 -14.86 -15.30
C LEU A 64 32.69 -15.09 -14.88
N GLN A 65 33.60 -15.31 -15.83
CA GLN A 65 35.04 -15.41 -15.56
C GLN A 65 35.60 -14.06 -15.07
N LYS A 66 35.14 -12.94 -15.63
CA LYS A 66 35.51 -11.59 -15.14
C LYS A 66 35.02 -11.38 -13.70
N ALA A 67 33.79 -11.77 -13.39
CA ALA A 67 33.26 -11.69 -12.04
C ALA A 67 34.05 -12.60 -11.08
N HIS A 68 34.32 -13.85 -11.45
CA HIS A 68 35.14 -14.77 -10.67
C HIS A 68 36.51 -14.18 -10.34
N ALA A 69 37.18 -13.58 -11.34
CA ALA A 69 38.50 -12.95 -11.19
C ALA A 69 38.51 -11.70 -10.30
N CYS A 70 37.34 -11.13 -9.96
CA CYS A 70 37.23 -10.03 -9.00
C CYS A 70 37.22 -10.49 -7.53
N GLY A 71 36.96 -11.77 -7.25
CA GLY A 71 36.92 -12.31 -5.89
C GLY A 71 38.12 -13.21 -5.57
N ASN A 72 38.40 -13.37 -4.28
CA ASN A 72 39.49 -14.22 -3.78
C ASN A 72 38.99 -15.66 -3.50
N PHE A 73 38.48 -16.34 -4.53
CA PHE A 73 37.88 -17.67 -4.39
C PHE A 73 38.89 -18.83 -4.39
N GLY A 74 40.12 -18.59 -4.85
CA GLY A 74 41.17 -19.60 -4.92
C GLY A 74 40.79 -20.77 -5.84
N SER A 75 40.84 -21.99 -5.33
CA SER A 75 40.44 -23.22 -6.05
C SER A 75 38.99 -23.65 -5.76
N THR A 76 38.25 -22.85 -5.00
CA THR A 76 36.87 -23.14 -4.62
C THR A 76 35.97 -23.06 -5.83
N GLU A 77 35.11 -24.07 -6.01
CA GLU A 77 34.12 -24.08 -7.08
C GLU A 77 33.04 -23.03 -6.79
N THR A 78 32.59 -22.35 -7.85
CA THR A 78 31.53 -21.34 -7.78
C THR A 78 30.42 -21.70 -8.76
N SER A 79 29.17 -21.63 -8.32
CA SER A 79 28.01 -21.87 -9.17
C SER A 79 27.76 -20.68 -10.10
N ASP A 80 27.21 -20.97 -11.28
CA ASP A 80 26.80 -19.94 -12.23
C ASP A 80 25.80 -18.95 -11.60
N LEU A 81 24.90 -19.46 -10.73
CA LEU A 81 23.92 -18.63 -10.04
C LEU A 81 24.63 -17.63 -9.10
N PHE A 82 25.57 -18.09 -8.27
CA PHE A 82 26.37 -17.22 -7.42
C PHE A 82 27.14 -16.18 -8.24
N LEU A 83 27.82 -16.59 -9.32
CA LEU A 83 28.62 -15.67 -10.14
C LEU A 83 27.77 -14.61 -10.84
N LYS A 84 26.53 -14.91 -11.24
CA LYS A 84 25.59 -13.92 -11.81
C LYS A 84 25.18 -12.88 -10.76
N VAL A 85 24.85 -13.32 -9.56
CA VAL A 85 24.48 -12.43 -8.45
C VAL A 85 25.67 -11.58 -8.03
N TYR A 86 26.85 -12.18 -7.91
CA TYR A 86 28.10 -11.50 -7.59
C TYR A 86 28.51 -10.49 -8.68
N HIS A 87 28.35 -10.85 -9.96
CA HIS A 87 28.56 -9.95 -11.09
C HIS A 87 27.71 -8.68 -10.96
N ASP A 88 26.41 -8.82 -10.69
CA ASP A 88 25.52 -7.66 -10.62
C ASP A 88 25.80 -6.79 -9.39
N ALA A 89 26.17 -7.42 -8.27
CA ALA A 89 26.67 -6.71 -7.09
C ALA A 89 27.93 -5.89 -7.41
N LEU A 90 28.91 -6.47 -8.11
CA LEU A 90 30.11 -5.74 -8.56
C LEU A 90 29.77 -4.56 -9.47
N CYS A 91 28.84 -4.74 -10.42
CA CYS A 91 28.47 -3.69 -11.36
C CYS A 91 27.90 -2.43 -10.67
N SER A 92 27.27 -2.58 -9.50
CA SER A 92 26.76 -1.45 -8.73
C SER A 92 27.86 -0.49 -8.22
N LEU A 93 29.10 -0.97 -8.10
CA LEU A 93 30.24 -0.21 -7.58
C LEU A 93 30.81 0.82 -8.57
N GLU A 94 30.44 0.75 -9.85
CA GLU A 94 31.06 1.57 -10.91
C GLU A 94 31.01 3.08 -10.63
N LYS A 95 29.83 3.54 -10.19
CA LYS A 95 29.55 4.95 -9.90
C LYS A 95 29.96 5.35 -8.50
N ASN A 96 29.68 4.50 -7.51
CA ASN A 96 29.99 4.73 -6.11
C ASN A 96 30.56 3.44 -5.49
N PRO A 97 31.89 3.26 -5.43
CA PRO A 97 32.50 2.11 -4.79
C PRO A 97 32.16 2.00 -3.29
N MET A 98 31.93 3.13 -2.60
CA MET A 98 31.59 3.15 -1.17
C MET A 98 30.21 2.55 -0.89
N SER A 99 29.35 2.43 -1.91
CA SER A 99 28.01 1.83 -1.77
C SER A 99 28.03 0.40 -1.22
N GLY A 100 29.14 -0.32 -1.38
CA GLY A 100 29.36 -1.66 -0.82
C GLY A 100 29.97 -1.69 0.58
N VAL A 101 30.40 -0.56 1.16
CA VAL A 101 30.97 -0.48 2.53
C VAL A 101 32.03 -1.56 2.79
N VAL A 102 32.83 -1.86 1.78
CA VAL A 102 33.94 -2.83 1.79
C VAL A 102 34.85 -2.51 0.61
N SER A 103 36.16 -2.69 0.75
CA SER A 103 37.09 -2.57 -0.38
C SER A 103 36.66 -3.53 -1.51
N PRO A 104 36.60 -3.09 -2.79
CA PRO A 104 36.07 -3.92 -3.90
C PRO A 104 36.74 -5.29 -4.04
N GLN A 105 38.04 -5.41 -3.76
CA GLN A 105 38.77 -6.69 -3.76
C GLN A 105 38.33 -7.65 -2.64
N LEU A 106 37.81 -7.13 -1.53
CA LEU A 106 37.29 -7.92 -0.41
C LEU A 106 35.79 -8.18 -0.53
N LEU A 107 35.14 -7.79 -1.64
CA LEU A 107 33.71 -8.06 -1.83
C LEU A 107 33.43 -9.58 -1.87
N GLY A 108 34.31 -10.37 -2.51
CA GLY A 108 34.16 -11.83 -2.66
C GLY A 108 35.36 -12.59 -2.10
N SER A 109 35.12 -13.65 -1.33
CA SER A 109 36.14 -14.47 -0.67
C SER A 109 35.59 -15.88 -0.37
N THR A 110 36.23 -16.62 0.51
CA THR A 110 35.80 -17.96 0.96
C THR A 110 35.71 -18.01 2.48
N GLY A 111 34.91 -18.93 3.01
CA GLY A 111 34.78 -19.11 4.46
C GLY A 111 34.04 -20.38 4.83
N VAL A 112 33.92 -20.62 6.13
CA VAL A 112 33.13 -21.72 6.71
C VAL A 112 32.07 -21.19 7.67
N LEU A 113 31.07 -22.03 7.97
CA LEU A 113 29.94 -21.67 8.83
C LEU A 113 29.66 -22.80 9.83
N PRO A 114 30.40 -22.87 10.96
CA PRO A 114 30.29 -24.00 11.90
C PRO A 114 29.02 -24.00 12.76
N LEU A 115 28.38 -22.84 12.96
CA LEU A 115 27.21 -22.71 13.82
C LEU A 115 26.17 -21.74 13.24
N THR A 116 24.90 -22.17 13.24
CA THR A 116 23.74 -21.29 13.02
C THR A 116 22.82 -21.34 14.23
N ILE A 117 22.29 -20.19 14.63
CA ILE A 117 21.31 -20.06 15.71
C ILE A 117 20.02 -19.52 15.14
N VAL A 118 18.88 -20.14 15.46
CA VAL A 118 17.54 -19.62 15.20
C VAL A 118 16.74 -19.71 16.49
N ALA A 119 16.70 -18.62 17.26
CA ALA A 119 16.24 -18.64 18.63
C ALA A 119 15.82 -17.23 19.10
N PRO A 120 15.19 -17.09 20.27
CA PRO A 120 14.99 -15.79 20.91
C PRO A 120 16.31 -15.05 21.15
N LEU A 121 16.27 -13.72 21.21
CA LEU A 121 17.48 -12.90 21.35
C LEU A 121 18.46 -13.32 22.47
N PRO A 122 18.02 -13.69 23.69
CA PRO A 122 18.96 -14.07 24.75
C PRO A 122 19.96 -15.15 24.32
N ASP A 123 19.54 -16.10 23.47
CA ASP A 123 20.41 -17.14 22.94
C ASP A 123 21.49 -16.60 22.00
N LEU A 124 21.14 -15.68 21.10
CA LEU A 124 22.12 -14.98 20.26
C LEU A 124 23.12 -14.20 21.13
N CYS A 125 22.64 -13.54 22.19
CA CYS A 125 23.48 -12.82 23.14
C CYS A 125 24.36 -13.76 23.99
N ARG A 126 23.93 -14.99 24.30
CA ARG A 126 24.76 -16.00 24.97
C ARG A 126 25.92 -16.44 24.10
N HIS A 127 25.69 -16.70 22.81
CA HIS A 127 26.77 -17.03 21.89
C HIS A 127 27.74 -15.87 21.73
N LEU A 128 27.21 -14.65 21.51
CA LEU A 128 28.02 -13.44 21.46
C LEU A 128 28.86 -13.26 22.74
N ALA A 129 28.29 -13.48 23.91
CA ALA A 129 28.97 -13.42 25.19
C ALA A 129 30.13 -14.42 25.29
N ASN A 130 29.92 -15.67 24.87
CA ASN A 130 30.99 -16.68 24.82
C ASN A 130 32.13 -16.28 23.87
N CYS A 131 31.80 -15.78 22.68
CA CYS A 131 32.81 -15.30 21.72
C CYS A 131 33.59 -14.09 22.27
N ILE A 132 32.92 -13.12 22.90
CA ILE A 132 33.57 -11.96 23.53
C ILE A 132 34.53 -12.42 24.64
N VAL A 133 34.12 -13.35 25.51
CA VAL A 133 34.97 -13.84 26.60
C VAL A 133 36.20 -14.61 26.11
N ARG A 134 36.11 -15.24 24.93
CA ARG A 134 37.22 -15.94 24.29
C ARG A 134 38.20 -15.03 23.56
N ALA A 135 37.84 -13.76 23.34
CA ALA A 135 38.69 -12.83 22.61
C ALA A 135 40.07 -12.64 23.28
N GLU A 136 41.11 -12.59 22.46
CA GLU A 136 42.52 -12.47 22.89
C GLU A 136 43.14 -11.12 22.55
N HIS A 137 42.62 -10.40 21.55
CA HIS A 137 43.24 -9.19 21.02
C HIS A 137 42.24 -8.05 20.80
N GLU A 138 41.14 -8.30 20.10
CA GLU A 138 40.25 -7.24 19.63
C GLU A 138 38.81 -7.68 19.37
N VAL A 139 37.87 -6.76 19.61
CA VAL A 139 36.45 -6.95 19.34
C VAL A 139 35.88 -5.71 18.67
N PHE A 140 35.23 -5.87 17.52
CA PHE A 140 34.33 -4.88 16.95
C PHE A 140 32.88 -5.34 17.13
N LEU A 141 32.04 -4.54 17.76
CA LEU A 141 30.61 -4.82 17.95
C LEU A 141 29.75 -3.75 17.29
N GLY A 142 29.04 -4.10 16.22
CA GLY A 142 28.00 -3.27 15.61
C GLY A 142 26.61 -3.78 15.93
N THR A 143 25.72 -2.87 16.36
CA THR A 143 24.28 -3.12 16.46
C THR A 143 23.51 -1.86 16.04
N ASN A 144 22.33 -1.96 15.44
CA ASN A 144 21.54 -0.75 15.15
C ASN A 144 21.05 -0.12 16.44
N PHE A 145 20.49 -0.92 17.35
CA PHE A 145 19.93 -0.41 18.60
C PHE A 145 20.54 -1.14 19.79
N TRP A 146 20.81 -0.36 20.84
CA TRP A 146 21.27 -0.84 22.14
C TRP A 146 20.47 -0.19 23.27
N ILE A 147 19.95 -1.02 24.17
CA ILE A 147 19.34 -0.58 25.42
C ILE A 147 19.64 -1.57 26.55
N HIS A 148 19.85 -1.03 27.73
CA HIS A 148 19.99 -1.83 28.94
C HIS A 148 18.75 -2.70 29.18
N SER A 149 19.00 -4.00 29.33
CA SER A 149 18.07 -5.12 29.22
C SER A 149 18.76 -6.40 29.71
N ASP A 150 18.03 -7.51 29.89
CA ASP A 150 18.65 -8.79 30.24
C ASP A 150 19.58 -9.28 29.13
N ALA A 151 19.15 -9.15 27.87
CA ALA A 151 19.98 -9.46 26.70
C ALA A 151 21.30 -8.66 26.67
N SER A 152 21.23 -7.33 26.87
CA SER A 152 22.46 -6.51 26.95
C SER A 152 23.31 -6.84 28.18
N THR A 153 22.70 -7.32 29.26
CA THR A 153 23.40 -7.64 30.51
C THR A 153 24.30 -8.86 30.31
N LEU A 154 23.87 -9.88 29.56
CA LEU A 154 24.72 -11.00 29.12
C LEU A 154 25.99 -10.50 28.43
N VAL A 155 25.86 -9.53 27.51
CA VAL A 155 26.98 -8.94 26.78
C VAL A 155 27.87 -8.10 27.71
N THR A 156 27.31 -7.26 28.58
CA THR A 156 28.14 -6.47 29.51
C THR A 156 28.87 -7.32 30.56
N ASN A 157 28.27 -8.43 30.99
CA ASN A 157 28.93 -9.41 31.86
C ASN A 157 30.09 -10.09 31.15
N ALA A 158 29.93 -10.41 29.85
CA ALA A 158 31.00 -10.94 29.02
C ALA A 158 32.17 -9.95 28.88
N ILE A 159 31.91 -8.65 28.71
CA ILE A 159 32.98 -7.63 28.66
C ILE A 159 33.75 -7.56 29.99
N ARG A 160 33.06 -7.66 31.13
CA ARG A 160 33.70 -7.72 32.46
C ARG A 160 34.56 -8.97 32.62
N GLU A 161 34.04 -10.13 32.24
CA GLU A 161 34.79 -11.39 32.30
C GLU A 161 35.98 -11.38 31.32
N LEU A 162 35.83 -10.84 30.12
CA LEU A 162 36.93 -10.64 29.17
C LEU A 162 38.03 -9.80 29.79
N SER A 163 37.69 -8.68 30.44
CA SER A 163 38.67 -7.82 31.09
C SER A 163 39.41 -8.54 32.22
N LYS A 164 38.69 -9.35 33.02
CA LYS A 164 39.29 -10.18 34.06
C LYS A 164 40.29 -11.18 33.46
N ARG A 165 39.89 -11.95 32.44
CA ARG A 165 40.75 -12.96 31.79
C ARG A 165 41.94 -12.33 31.06
N ALA A 166 41.75 -11.18 30.42
CA ALA A 166 42.84 -10.43 29.81
C ALA A 166 43.87 -9.98 30.87
N GLY A 167 43.41 -9.55 32.05
CA GLY A 167 44.28 -9.25 33.19
C GLY A 167 45.06 -10.47 33.70
N GLU A 168 44.40 -11.63 33.79
CA GLU A 168 45.06 -12.90 34.14
C GLU A 168 46.13 -13.30 33.10
N ARG A 169 45.92 -12.98 31.82
CA ARG A 169 46.89 -13.16 30.73
C ARG A 169 47.98 -12.07 30.67
N GLY A 170 47.83 -10.98 31.42
CA GLY A 170 48.72 -9.81 31.33
C GLY A 170 48.61 -9.05 30.00
N GLN A 171 47.43 -9.05 29.39
CA GLN A 171 47.13 -8.45 28.09
C GLN A 171 46.08 -7.35 28.21
N LYS A 172 46.01 -6.48 27.21
CA LYS A 172 44.91 -5.54 26.99
C LYS A 172 44.18 -5.87 25.69
N ILE A 173 42.86 -5.76 25.70
CA ILE A 173 42.00 -5.99 24.54
C ILE A 173 41.51 -4.65 24.00
N VAL A 174 41.54 -4.47 22.67
CA VAL A 174 40.95 -3.28 22.02
C VAL A 174 39.51 -3.58 21.63
N MET A 175 38.54 -2.88 22.22
CA MET A 175 37.12 -3.06 21.90
C MET A 175 36.51 -1.79 21.30
N LYS A 176 35.89 -1.91 20.14
CA LYS A 176 35.15 -0.81 19.47
C LYS A 176 33.69 -1.19 19.32
N MET A 177 32.80 -0.26 19.63
CA MET A 177 31.36 -0.47 19.55
C MET A 177 30.67 0.66 18.79
N ILE A 178 29.76 0.32 17.89
CA ILE A 178 28.95 1.27 17.15
C ILE A 178 27.47 0.96 17.32
N TYR A 179 26.66 1.99 17.59
CA TYR A 179 25.20 1.90 17.57
C TYR A 179 24.55 3.11 16.92
N ASP A 180 23.26 3.02 16.63
CA ASP A 180 22.44 4.13 16.13
C ASP A 180 21.49 4.69 17.18
N ARG A 181 21.59 5.99 17.41
CA ARG A 181 20.61 6.78 18.13
C ARG A 181 20.64 8.21 17.60
N GLY A 182 19.50 8.70 17.11
CA GLY A 182 19.37 10.08 16.65
C GLY A 182 19.77 11.11 17.71
N ASP A 183 20.66 12.02 17.31
CA ASP A 183 21.17 13.16 18.06
C ASP A 183 21.22 14.37 17.12
N PRO A 184 20.70 15.55 17.52
CA PRO A 184 20.72 16.74 16.66
C PRO A 184 22.10 17.13 16.11
N ARG A 185 23.19 16.79 16.80
CA ARG A 185 24.57 17.05 16.34
C ARG A 185 24.92 16.27 15.07
N GLN A 186 24.22 15.17 14.78
CA GLN A 186 24.41 14.36 13.58
C GLN A 186 23.98 15.06 12.29
N ALA A 187 23.38 16.24 12.36
CA ALA A 187 23.20 17.12 11.21
C ALA A 187 24.55 17.66 10.65
N TRP A 188 25.61 17.70 11.45
CA TRP A 188 26.95 18.13 11.04
C TRP A 188 27.97 16.99 11.03
N GLU A 189 27.87 16.05 11.98
CA GLU A 189 28.79 14.93 12.10
C GLU A 189 28.04 13.62 12.37
N ASN A 190 27.92 12.75 11.36
CA ASN A 190 27.12 11.53 11.48
C ASN A 190 27.67 10.52 12.50
N ARG A 191 28.96 10.60 12.85
CA ARG A 191 29.66 9.68 13.77
C ARG A 191 30.06 10.41 15.03
N LEU A 192 29.28 10.32 16.09
CA LEU A 192 29.58 10.98 17.36
C LEU A 192 30.33 10.03 18.29
N SER A 193 31.47 10.44 18.84
CA SER A 193 32.12 9.70 19.92
C SER A 193 31.27 9.79 21.18
N VAL A 194 31.07 8.66 21.86
CA VAL A 194 30.30 8.57 23.10
C VAL A 194 31.28 8.43 24.26
N HIS A 195 31.30 9.44 25.14
CA HIS A 195 32.21 9.46 26.29
C HIS A 195 31.69 8.56 27.43
N GLU A 196 32.56 8.21 28.38
CA GLU A 196 32.26 7.28 29.47
C GLU A 196 31.05 7.71 30.32
N ASP A 197 30.96 8.98 30.67
CA ASP A 197 29.82 9.55 31.38
C ASP A 197 28.48 9.35 30.65
N GLN A 198 28.52 9.28 29.32
CA GLN A 198 27.34 9.07 28.47
C GLN A 198 26.98 7.59 28.33
N TYR A 199 27.96 6.69 28.09
CA TYR A 199 27.65 5.28 27.87
C TYR A 199 27.42 4.48 29.16
N VAL A 200 27.99 4.90 30.29
CA VAL A 200 27.70 4.30 31.61
C VAL A 200 26.31 4.74 32.10
N GLY A 201 25.87 5.93 31.71
CA GLY A 201 24.61 6.52 32.11
C GLY A 201 23.39 6.11 31.27
N GLY A 202 22.22 6.58 31.73
CA GLY A 202 20.97 6.55 30.98
C GLY A 202 20.52 5.16 30.54
N LYS A 203 20.21 5.03 29.25
CA LYS A 203 19.67 3.82 28.63
C LYS A 203 20.73 2.84 28.13
N VAL A 204 22.02 3.21 28.11
CA VAL A 204 23.09 2.40 27.49
C VAL A 204 23.71 1.44 28.50
N LYS A 205 24.15 1.96 29.66
CA LYS A 205 24.74 1.20 30.78
C LYS A 205 25.84 0.20 30.38
N LEU A 206 26.77 0.62 29.52
CA LEU A 206 28.00 -0.13 29.31
C LEU A 206 28.93 -0.03 30.55
N PRO A 207 29.83 -1.00 30.79
CA PRO A 207 30.72 -0.98 31.95
C PRO A 207 31.64 0.25 31.95
N ALA A 208 31.85 0.84 33.13
CA ALA A 208 32.82 1.92 33.30
C ALA A 208 34.26 1.41 33.13
N ALA A 209 35.19 2.28 32.73
CA ALA A 209 36.59 1.90 32.51
C ALA A 209 37.24 1.28 33.78
N SER A 210 36.78 1.70 34.96
CA SER A 210 37.21 1.13 36.25
C SER A 210 36.73 -0.31 36.51
N GLU A 211 35.63 -0.74 35.88
CA GLU A 211 35.14 -2.12 35.96
C GLU A 211 35.86 -3.06 34.98
N ILE A 212 36.46 -2.50 33.93
CA ILE A 212 37.09 -3.24 32.83
C ILE A 212 38.52 -2.75 32.52
N PRO A 213 39.45 -2.72 33.49
CA PRO A 213 40.75 -2.07 33.35
C PRO A 213 41.67 -2.64 32.24
N ASN A 214 41.40 -3.87 31.78
CA ASN A 214 42.16 -4.53 30.72
C ASN A 214 41.46 -4.53 29.34
N VAL A 215 40.38 -3.75 29.18
CA VAL A 215 39.68 -3.56 27.90
C VAL A 215 39.66 -2.07 27.57
N ASP A 216 40.27 -1.69 26.45
CA ASP A 216 40.22 -0.32 25.93
C ASP A 216 38.95 -0.16 25.08
N LEU A 217 37.84 0.21 25.72
CA LEU A 217 36.52 0.37 25.10
C LEU A 217 36.34 1.77 24.48
N GLN A 218 35.97 1.82 23.19
CA GLN A 218 35.48 3.03 22.53
C GLN A 218 34.13 2.83 21.88
N VAL A 219 33.30 3.88 21.91
CA VAL A 219 31.91 3.81 21.47
C VAL A 219 31.59 4.95 20.51
N ILE A 220 30.95 4.65 19.38
CA ILE A 220 30.42 5.62 18.42
C ILE A 220 28.89 5.49 18.35
N ASN A 221 28.22 6.64 18.33
CA ASN A 221 26.82 6.77 17.95
C ASN A 221 26.73 7.30 16.50
N PHE A 222 26.22 6.49 15.59
CA PHE A 222 26.04 6.82 14.18
C PHE A 222 24.58 7.12 13.84
N HIS A 223 24.33 8.18 13.06
CA HIS A 223 23.07 8.35 12.34
C HIS A 223 23.29 9.29 11.16
N ARG A 224 22.56 9.10 10.06
CA ARG A 224 22.59 9.98 8.88
C ARG A 224 21.20 10.56 8.63
N PRO A 225 20.87 11.72 9.25
CA PRO A 225 19.59 12.38 9.05
C PRO A 225 19.25 12.58 7.55
N VAL A 226 17.99 12.47 7.12
CA VAL A 226 16.78 12.29 7.94
C VAL A 226 16.42 10.82 8.15
N PHE A 227 16.61 9.97 7.14
CA PHE A 227 16.18 8.56 7.17
C PHE A 227 17.33 7.54 7.21
N GLY A 228 18.58 7.98 7.05
CA GLY A 228 19.72 7.09 6.95
C GLY A 228 20.13 6.59 8.32
N THR A 229 20.06 5.28 8.53
CA THR A 229 20.36 4.64 9.81
C THR A 229 21.55 3.68 9.67
N PHE A 230 22.31 3.47 10.74
CA PHE A 230 23.21 2.32 10.84
C PHE A 230 22.39 1.09 11.21
N HIS A 231 21.83 0.40 10.22
CA HIS A 231 20.99 -0.77 10.45
C HIS A 231 21.78 -2.09 10.43
N ALA A 232 23.11 -2.07 10.62
CA ALA A 232 23.93 -3.28 10.63
C ALA A 232 24.07 -3.89 12.04
N LYS A 233 24.06 -5.22 12.11
CA LYS A 233 24.34 -6.00 13.33
C LYS A 233 25.33 -7.11 12.99
N PHE A 234 26.58 -6.88 13.36
CA PHE A 234 27.64 -7.85 13.16
C PHE A 234 28.76 -7.60 14.17
N THR A 235 29.50 -8.67 14.49
CA THR A 235 30.64 -8.63 15.40
C THR A 235 31.84 -9.26 14.73
N VAL A 236 33.02 -8.67 14.88
CA VAL A 236 34.28 -9.28 14.46
C VAL A 236 35.14 -9.50 15.70
N ILE A 237 35.56 -10.75 15.93
CA ILE A 237 36.41 -11.12 17.06
C ILE A 237 37.77 -11.58 16.54
N ASP A 238 38.83 -10.95 17.03
CA ASP A 238 40.25 -11.24 16.74
C ASP A 238 40.59 -11.35 15.24
N ARG A 239 39.76 -10.78 14.37
CA ARG A 239 39.86 -10.99 12.91
C ARG A 239 39.99 -12.48 12.54
N ARG A 240 39.35 -13.38 13.31
CA ARG A 240 39.30 -14.83 13.07
C ARG A 240 37.89 -15.33 12.83
N MET A 241 36.91 -14.67 13.42
CA MET A 241 35.50 -14.97 13.24
C MET A 241 34.67 -13.70 13.10
N ALA A 242 33.57 -13.84 12.38
CA ALA A 242 32.52 -12.84 12.26
C ALA A 242 31.18 -13.45 12.66
N LEU A 243 30.41 -12.73 13.44
CA LEU A 243 29.02 -13.07 13.76
C LEU A 243 28.12 -12.09 13.03
N ILE A 244 27.19 -12.58 12.21
CA ILE A 244 26.18 -11.76 11.54
C ILE A 244 24.80 -12.19 12.04
N GLN A 245 24.01 -11.24 12.51
CA GLN A 245 22.75 -11.54 13.19
C GLN A 245 21.64 -10.62 12.75
N SER A 246 20.38 -11.05 12.82
CA SER A 246 19.23 -10.23 12.46
C SER A 246 18.82 -9.23 13.56
N SER A 247 19.37 -9.37 14.77
CA SER A 247 18.81 -8.81 15.99
C SER A 247 19.56 -7.61 16.56
N ASN A 248 18.81 -6.66 17.11
CA ASN A 248 19.33 -5.62 17.99
C ASN A 248 19.66 -6.17 19.39
N ILE A 249 20.39 -5.40 20.20
CA ILE A 249 20.70 -5.77 21.58
C ILE A 249 19.73 -5.07 22.53
N GLN A 250 18.57 -5.68 22.72
CA GLN A 250 17.44 -5.22 23.55
C GLN A 250 16.45 -6.35 23.85
N ASP A 251 15.79 -6.37 25.01
CA ASP A 251 14.71 -7.37 25.22
C ASP A 251 13.56 -7.16 24.21
N ASN A 252 13.12 -8.24 23.56
CA ASN A 252 12.07 -8.27 22.56
C ASN A 252 11.40 -9.66 22.49
N ASP A 253 10.41 -9.80 21.59
CA ASP A 253 9.57 -10.99 21.40
C ASP A 253 9.88 -11.74 20.09
N ASN A 254 11.05 -11.47 19.51
CA ASN A 254 11.41 -11.97 18.19
C ASN A 254 12.06 -13.35 18.26
N LEU A 255 11.71 -14.20 17.30
CA LEU A 255 12.61 -15.23 16.78
C LEU A 255 13.60 -14.57 15.81
N GLU A 256 14.89 -14.81 16.03
CA GLU A 256 16.00 -14.17 15.35
C GLU A 256 16.97 -15.23 14.80
N MET A 257 17.91 -14.82 13.94
CA MET A 257 18.91 -15.69 13.33
C MET A 257 20.31 -15.11 13.47
N LEU A 258 21.29 -15.96 13.80
CA LEU A 258 22.71 -15.63 13.80
C LEU A 258 23.50 -16.70 13.03
N ALA A 259 24.44 -16.26 12.20
CA ALA A 259 25.44 -17.11 11.56
C ALA A 259 26.84 -16.80 12.12
N HIS A 260 27.52 -17.85 12.58
CA HIS A 260 28.93 -17.81 12.95
C HIS A 260 29.75 -18.13 11.71
N ILE A 261 30.64 -17.23 11.30
CA ILE A 261 31.44 -17.35 10.08
C ILE A 261 32.93 -17.24 10.41
N GLU A 262 33.73 -18.13 9.83
CA GLU A 262 35.19 -18.13 9.97
C GLU A 262 35.90 -18.24 8.61
N GLY A 263 37.22 -17.97 8.60
CA GLY A 263 38.06 -18.08 7.41
C GLY A 263 38.29 -16.76 6.66
N PRO A 264 38.81 -16.82 5.41
CA PRO A 264 39.27 -15.64 4.67
C PRO A 264 38.25 -14.50 4.53
N ILE A 265 36.95 -14.80 4.45
CA ILE A 265 35.85 -13.81 4.37
C ILE A 265 35.80 -12.87 5.58
N VAL A 266 36.40 -13.24 6.72
CA VAL A 266 36.46 -12.37 7.92
C VAL A 266 37.25 -11.09 7.63
N ASP A 267 38.19 -11.10 6.67
CA ASP A 267 38.86 -9.88 6.20
C ASP A 267 37.88 -8.86 5.62
N SER A 268 36.83 -9.32 4.94
CA SER A 268 35.76 -8.47 4.40
C SER A 268 34.95 -7.81 5.51
N PHE A 269 34.54 -8.58 6.53
CA PHE A 269 33.83 -8.06 7.70
C PHE A 269 34.68 -7.06 8.49
N TYR A 270 35.97 -7.34 8.61
CA TYR A 270 36.92 -6.47 9.29
C TYR A 270 37.14 -5.14 8.54
N ASP A 271 37.23 -5.16 7.21
CA ASP A 271 37.27 -3.96 6.38
C ASP A 271 35.95 -3.15 6.48
N THR A 272 34.79 -3.83 6.47
CA THR A 272 33.48 -3.22 6.72
C THR A 272 33.37 -2.59 8.11
N ALA A 273 33.94 -3.21 9.15
CA ALA A 273 34.00 -2.66 10.49
C ALA A 273 34.78 -1.33 10.53
N LEU A 274 35.95 -1.29 9.89
CA LEU A 274 36.78 -0.08 9.78
C LEU A 274 36.07 1.04 9.01
N LEU A 275 35.40 0.72 7.91
CA LEU A 275 34.63 1.69 7.11
C LEU A 275 33.39 2.21 7.84
N SER A 276 32.68 1.33 8.55
CA SER A 276 31.55 1.71 9.40
C SER A 276 32.00 2.64 10.52
N TRP A 277 33.12 2.30 11.18
CA TRP A 277 33.75 3.14 12.21
C TRP A 277 34.14 4.51 11.66
N GLY A 278 34.71 4.57 10.46
CA GLY A 278 34.90 5.79 9.65
C GLY A 278 35.77 6.90 10.26
N LYS A 279 36.43 6.63 11.39
CA LYS A 279 37.34 7.54 12.11
C LYS A 279 38.70 6.89 12.33
N ALA A 280 39.75 7.69 12.53
CA ALA A 280 41.04 7.15 12.98
C ALA A 280 40.84 6.39 14.30
N LEU A 281 41.50 5.24 14.44
CA LEU A 281 41.36 4.38 15.61
C LEU A 281 42.44 4.73 16.63
N ASP A 282 42.06 4.92 17.89
CA ASP A 282 43.01 5.19 18.99
C ASP A 282 42.57 4.45 20.27
N PRO A 283 43.23 3.35 20.69
CA PRO A 283 44.31 2.67 19.99
C PRO A 283 43.81 2.01 18.69
N PRO A 284 44.72 1.78 17.71
CA PRO A 284 44.41 0.98 16.53
C PRO A 284 44.14 -0.48 16.90
N PHE A 285 43.48 -1.20 15.99
CA PHE A 285 43.29 -2.64 16.16
C PHE A 285 44.63 -3.40 16.06
N PRO A 286 45.01 -4.22 17.06
CA PRO A 286 46.25 -4.98 17.08
C PRO A 286 46.51 -5.88 15.87
N LEU A 287 45.47 -6.41 15.23
CA LEU A 287 45.61 -7.41 14.16
C LEU A 287 45.46 -6.84 12.75
N LEU A 288 45.66 -5.53 12.56
CA LEU A 288 45.73 -4.90 11.23
C LEU A 288 46.72 -5.62 10.29
N ASN A 289 47.86 -6.07 10.80
CA ASN A 289 48.90 -6.79 10.05
C ASN A 289 48.74 -8.32 10.02
N SER A 290 47.62 -8.86 10.51
CA SER A 290 47.38 -10.30 10.61
C SER A 290 46.04 -10.69 9.97
N PRO A 291 45.97 -10.70 8.62
CA PRO A 291 44.74 -11.01 7.89
C PRO A 291 44.24 -12.43 8.14
N ALA A 292 42.92 -12.61 8.11
CA ALA A 292 42.26 -13.88 8.36
C ALA A 292 42.64 -14.93 7.30
N ARG A 293 42.85 -14.50 6.04
CA ARG A 293 43.27 -15.39 4.95
C ARG A 293 44.59 -16.13 5.19
N ASP A 294 45.48 -15.54 6.01
CA ASP A 294 46.82 -16.06 6.29
C ASP A 294 46.86 -16.79 7.66
N ALA A 295 45.71 -16.89 8.35
CA ALA A 295 45.57 -17.55 9.64
C ALA A 295 44.80 -18.88 9.52
N PRO A 296 45.02 -19.83 10.44
CA PRO A 296 44.19 -21.03 10.52
C PRO A 296 42.72 -20.72 10.80
N ILE A 297 41.83 -21.56 10.27
CA ILE A 297 40.39 -21.50 10.55
C ILE A 297 40.15 -22.10 11.95
N PRO A 298 39.64 -21.32 12.93
CA PRO A 298 39.54 -21.77 14.33
C PRO A 298 38.85 -23.13 14.52
N CYS A 299 37.67 -23.34 13.92
CA CYS A 299 36.91 -24.59 14.05
C CYS A 299 37.60 -25.80 13.39
N HIS A 300 38.63 -25.60 12.57
CA HIS A 300 39.43 -26.67 11.98
C HIS A 300 40.62 -27.09 12.86
N GLU A 301 41.08 -26.24 13.77
CA GLU A 301 42.17 -26.51 14.72
C GLU A 301 41.69 -27.23 15.99
N GLU A 302 40.44 -26.98 16.41
CA GLU A 302 39.84 -27.52 17.64
C GLU A 302 39.48 -29.02 17.53
N ARG A 303 40.49 -29.90 17.37
CA ARG A 303 40.36 -31.35 17.62
C ARG A 303 41.62 -31.92 18.27
N LYS A 304 41.89 -31.51 19.50
CA LYS A 304 42.68 -32.31 20.45
C LYS A 304 42.09 -32.12 21.84
N VAL A 305 41.18 -33.01 22.25
CA VAL A 305 41.21 -33.81 23.49
C VAL A 305 39.96 -34.70 23.49
N ASP A 306 40.15 -36.03 23.50
CA ASP A 306 39.16 -36.97 24.02
C ASP A 306 38.88 -36.61 25.48
N LEU A 307 37.80 -35.88 25.77
CA LEU A 307 37.37 -35.66 27.16
C LEU A 307 36.42 -36.79 27.56
N PRO A 308 36.68 -37.47 28.69
CA PRO A 308 35.74 -38.42 29.24
C PRO A 308 34.45 -37.69 29.63
N THR A 309 33.30 -38.30 29.35
CA THR A 309 31.98 -37.91 29.84
C THR A 309 31.91 -38.07 31.38
N GLU A 310 32.70 -37.31 32.13
CA GLU A 310 32.59 -37.20 33.59
C GLU A 310 31.50 -36.18 33.96
N ASN A 311 30.29 -36.47 33.50
CA ASN A 311 28.99 -36.06 34.06
C ASN A 311 27.93 -36.67 33.14
N GLY A 312 27.59 -37.93 33.41
CA GLY A 312 26.56 -38.67 32.68
C GLY A 312 25.21 -37.96 32.75
N ASP A 313 24.47 -38.02 31.64
CA ASP A 313 23.02 -37.78 31.47
C ASP A 313 22.37 -36.53 32.11
N ARG A 314 23.12 -35.62 32.76
CA ARG A 314 22.58 -34.42 33.41
C ARG A 314 22.72 -33.21 32.50
N ALA A 315 21.60 -32.51 32.29
CA ALA A 315 21.55 -31.23 31.60
C ALA A 315 22.47 -30.20 32.27
N LEU A 316 23.17 -29.41 31.46
CA LEU A 316 24.02 -28.33 31.94
C LEU A 316 23.16 -27.14 32.40
N PRO A 317 23.52 -26.42 33.49
CA PRO A 317 22.78 -25.23 33.91
C PRO A 317 22.75 -24.15 32.83
N GLU A 318 21.61 -23.46 32.67
CA GLU A 318 21.45 -22.38 31.69
C GLU A 318 22.39 -21.20 32.00
N HIS A 319 22.97 -20.59 30.97
CA HIS A 319 23.70 -19.32 31.10
C HIS A 319 22.68 -18.19 31.28
N THR A 320 22.61 -17.61 32.47
CA THR A 320 21.75 -16.46 32.77
C THR A 320 22.57 -15.23 33.18
N THR A 321 21.90 -14.08 33.32
CA THR A 321 22.52 -12.83 33.80
C THR A 321 23.09 -12.96 35.22
N ASP A 322 22.47 -13.78 36.07
CA ASP A 322 22.87 -14.03 37.46
C ASP A 322 23.75 -15.28 37.63
N SER A 323 23.74 -16.21 36.67
CA SER A 323 24.55 -17.44 36.67
C SER A 323 25.26 -17.61 35.31
N PRO A 324 26.32 -16.82 35.05
CA PRO A 324 27.01 -16.87 33.77
C PRO A 324 27.85 -18.15 33.62
N HIS A 325 27.76 -18.78 32.45
CA HIS A 325 28.54 -19.97 32.09
C HIS A 325 29.25 -19.75 30.75
N TYR A 326 30.56 -19.52 30.80
CA TYR A 326 31.36 -19.29 29.59
C TYR A 326 32.06 -20.58 29.16
N ASP A 327 31.54 -21.19 28.09
CA ASP A 327 32.00 -22.45 27.53
C ASP A 327 33.26 -22.24 26.66
N ARG A 328 34.00 -23.33 26.42
CA ARG A 328 35.28 -23.27 25.69
C ARG A 328 35.09 -23.25 24.17
N ASP A 329 34.12 -24.02 23.70
CA ASP A 329 33.82 -24.25 22.29
C ASP A 329 32.31 -24.15 22.07
N PHE A 330 31.90 -23.94 20.81
CA PHE A 330 30.48 -23.80 20.47
C PHE A 330 29.71 -25.13 20.60
N GLU A 331 30.39 -26.29 20.69
CA GLU A 331 29.73 -27.59 20.86
C GLU A 331 29.17 -27.73 22.28
N GLN A 332 29.94 -27.33 23.30
CA GLN A 332 29.49 -27.25 24.68
C GLN A 332 28.40 -26.17 24.86
N GLU A 333 28.53 -25.03 24.18
CA GLU A 333 27.48 -24.00 24.15
C GLU A 333 26.17 -24.56 23.60
N ALA A 334 26.23 -25.22 22.43
CA ALA A 334 25.07 -25.80 21.78
C ALA A 334 24.41 -26.85 22.67
N ARG A 335 25.19 -27.72 23.33
CA ARG A 335 24.66 -28.68 24.31
C ARG A 335 23.93 -27.97 25.45
N ARG A 336 24.54 -26.94 26.05
CA ARG A 336 23.93 -26.20 27.17
C ARG A 336 22.58 -25.58 26.80
N VAL A 337 22.49 -24.95 25.63
CA VAL A 337 21.24 -24.29 25.19
C VAL A 337 20.21 -25.32 24.72
N ASN A 338 20.61 -26.29 23.90
CA ASN A 338 19.70 -27.32 23.37
C ASN A 338 19.22 -28.29 24.46
N ASP A 339 19.90 -28.44 25.59
CA ASP A 339 19.39 -29.23 26.72
C ASP A 339 18.25 -28.49 27.48
N CYS A 340 18.13 -27.17 27.35
CA CYS A 340 17.15 -26.35 28.10
C CYS A 340 15.70 -26.55 27.65
N ILE A 341 15.49 -27.10 26.46
CA ILE A 341 14.18 -27.34 25.83
C ILE A 341 13.60 -28.71 26.16
N HIS A 342 14.31 -29.53 26.94
CA HIS A 342 13.76 -30.77 27.46
C HIS A 342 12.70 -30.50 28.54
N PRO A 343 11.59 -31.27 28.55
CA PRO A 343 10.56 -31.13 29.58
C PRO A 343 11.08 -31.37 30.99
N GLN A 344 10.64 -30.54 31.94
CA GLN A 344 10.98 -30.66 33.35
C GLN A 344 9.77 -31.14 34.17
N GLY A 345 9.91 -32.25 34.92
CA GLY A 345 8.84 -32.79 35.75
C GLY A 345 7.64 -33.28 34.91
N ASP A 346 6.46 -32.71 35.16
CA ASP A 346 5.20 -33.04 34.46
C ASP A 346 4.93 -32.12 33.24
N GLU A 347 5.92 -31.31 32.82
CA GLU A 347 5.83 -30.41 31.66
C GLU A 347 5.64 -31.21 30.35
N THR A 348 4.79 -30.72 29.46
CA THR A 348 4.68 -31.28 28.09
C THR A 348 5.80 -30.77 27.18
N ARG A 349 5.99 -31.36 25.99
CA ARG A 349 7.02 -30.87 25.07
C ARG A 349 6.73 -29.46 24.58
N THR A 350 5.46 -29.13 24.31
CA THR A 350 5.07 -27.76 23.94
C THR A 350 5.36 -26.79 25.08
N GLN A 351 5.05 -27.15 26.33
CA GLN A 351 5.32 -26.27 27.48
C GLN A 351 6.82 -25.99 27.66
N ALA A 352 7.69 -26.99 27.43
CA ALA A 352 9.14 -26.81 27.48
C ALA A 352 9.66 -25.81 26.43
N VAL A 353 9.09 -25.87 25.22
CA VAL A 353 9.38 -24.89 24.15
C VAL A 353 8.82 -23.52 24.53
N SER A 354 7.57 -23.42 25.00
CA SER A 354 6.98 -22.15 25.46
C SER A 354 7.81 -21.50 26.56
N ARG A 355 8.28 -22.27 27.56
CA ARG A 355 9.16 -21.78 28.62
C ARG A 355 10.44 -21.18 28.07
N HIS A 356 11.07 -21.82 27.08
CA HIS A 356 12.29 -21.32 26.47
C HIS A 356 12.04 -20.09 25.58
N LEU A 357 10.92 -20.05 24.85
CA LEU A 357 10.53 -18.89 24.03
C LEU A 357 10.08 -17.68 24.87
N ASN A 358 9.63 -17.90 26.11
CA ASN A 358 9.20 -16.83 27.01
C ASN A 358 10.40 -16.09 27.58
N THR A 359 10.76 -14.99 26.92
CA THR A 359 11.76 -14.02 27.37
C THR A 359 11.15 -12.96 28.30
N THR A 360 11.98 -12.02 28.77
CA THR A 360 11.64 -11.00 29.78
C THR A 360 10.37 -10.20 29.48
N ILE A 361 10.04 -9.93 28.21
CA ILE A 361 8.88 -9.09 27.86
C ILE A 361 7.57 -9.88 27.69
N GLN A 362 7.64 -11.20 27.75
CA GLN A 362 6.52 -12.09 27.43
C GLN A 362 6.47 -13.35 28.32
N PRO A 363 6.63 -13.21 29.65
CA PRO A 363 6.81 -14.36 30.55
C PRO A 363 5.59 -15.28 30.60
N ASP A 364 4.39 -14.77 30.32
CA ASP A 364 3.12 -15.46 30.52
C ASP A 364 2.49 -15.98 29.21
N THR A 365 3.23 -16.02 28.10
CA THR A 365 2.69 -16.52 26.84
C THR A 365 2.57 -18.05 26.88
N THR A 366 1.38 -18.57 26.64
CA THR A 366 1.10 -20.01 26.59
C THR A 366 1.10 -20.52 25.15
N GLY A 367 1.63 -21.73 24.94
CA GLY A 367 1.51 -22.44 23.67
C GLY A 367 0.19 -23.19 23.53
N ASP A 368 -0.40 -23.15 22.33
CA ASP A 368 -1.60 -23.91 21.95
C ASP A 368 -1.27 -25.05 20.95
N ALA A 369 -0.01 -25.18 20.52
CA ALA A 369 0.42 -26.25 19.61
C ALA A 369 0.35 -27.64 20.27
N PRO A 370 -0.15 -28.66 19.55
CA PRO A 370 -0.15 -30.03 20.07
C PRO A 370 1.28 -30.54 20.23
N ASP A 371 1.48 -31.42 21.22
CA ASP A 371 2.80 -31.98 21.54
C ASP A 371 3.42 -32.77 20.36
N SER A 372 2.63 -33.24 19.40
CA SER A 372 3.11 -33.86 18.15
C SER A 372 3.91 -32.89 17.28
N ASP A 373 3.65 -31.58 17.38
CA ASP A 373 4.40 -30.59 16.60
C ASP A 373 5.84 -30.45 17.09
N GLN A 374 6.14 -30.99 18.27
CA GLN A 374 7.46 -31.07 18.88
C GLN A 374 8.19 -32.40 18.59
N ASP A 375 7.63 -33.29 17.75
CA ASP A 375 8.32 -34.49 17.28
C ASP A 375 9.58 -34.13 16.49
N ASN A 376 9.50 -33.09 15.65
CA ASN A 376 10.68 -32.37 15.18
C ASN A 376 11.05 -31.31 16.23
N THR A 377 11.82 -31.74 17.23
CA THR A 377 12.13 -30.98 18.45
C THR A 377 12.77 -29.64 18.11
N PHE A 378 12.31 -28.52 18.69
CA PHE A 378 12.97 -27.21 18.56
C PHE A 378 14.49 -27.34 18.75
N ASN A 379 15.31 -26.60 18.01
CA ASN A 379 16.77 -26.73 18.12
C ASN A 379 17.44 -25.36 18.00
N PRO A 380 17.60 -24.63 19.12
CA PRO A 380 18.14 -23.27 19.12
C PRO A 380 19.48 -23.16 18.38
N TYR A 381 20.43 -24.06 18.67
CA TYR A 381 21.78 -24.06 18.14
C TYR A 381 21.97 -25.25 17.21
N MET A 382 22.28 -24.99 15.94
CA MET A 382 22.64 -26.01 14.96
C MET A 382 24.13 -25.95 14.68
N THR A 383 24.87 -26.94 15.16
CA THR A 383 26.26 -27.17 14.77
C THR A 383 26.30 -27.86 13.41
N ILE A 384 27.08 -27.31 12.48
CA ILE A 384 27.22 -27.85 11.14
C ILE A 384 28.50 -28.71 11.12
N PRO A 385 28.43 -29.97 10.63
CA PRO A 385 29.61 -30.81 10.51
C PRO A 385 30.73 -30.12 9.73
N ARG A 386 31.98 -30.36 10.13
CA ARG A 386 33.16 -29.79 9.44
C ARG A 386 33.05 -29.97 7.92
N HIS A 387 33.20 -28.86 7.22
CA HIS A 387 33.17 -28.80 5.76
C HIS A 387 34.31 -27.89 5.23
N GLU A 388 34.62 -28.03 3.95
CA GLU A 388 35.58 -27.16 3.27
C GLU A 388 35.04 -25.74 3.12
N PRO A 389 35.92 -24.73 2.97
CA PRO A 389 35.50 -23.38 2.65
C PRO A 389 34.72 -23.33 1.34
N PHE A 390 33.66 -22.52 1.30
CA PHE A 390 32.87 -22.27 0.10
C PHE A 390 32.84 -20.77 -0.24
N ALA A 391 32.41 -20.43 -1.45
CA ALA A 391 32.41 -19.05 -1.93
C ALA A 391 31.38 -18.19 -1.19
N MET A 392 31.80 -16.99 -0.80
CA MET A 392 30.97 -16.01 -0.10
C MET A 392 31.23 -14.59 -0.66
N ALA A 393 30.25 -13.71 -0.53
CA ALA A 393 30.42 -12.29 -0.83
C ALA A 393 29.67 -11.41 0.16
N LEU A 394 30.24 -10.25 0.53
CA LEU A 394 29.52 -9.23 1.28
C LEU A 394 28.73 -8.33 0.32
N VAL A 395 27.40 -8.40 0.41
CA VAL A 395 26.46 -7.64 -0.42
C VAL A 395 25.77 -6.58 0.44
N ASN A 396 26.57 -5.59 0.83
CA ASN A 396 26.19 -4.54 1.76
C ASN A 396 25.54 -3.35 1.04
N ARG A 397 25.15 -2.36 1.85
CA ARG A 397 24.58 -1.09 1.42
C ARG A 397 25.05 0.05 2.33
N GLU A 398 25.38 1.20 1.76
CA GLU A 398 25.65 2.43 2.51
C GLU A 398 24.36 3.13 3.02
N PRO A 399 24.41 3.88 4.13
CA PRO A 399 23.25 4.63 4.61
C PRO A 399 22.95 5.82 3.71
N PHE A 400 21.67 6.09 3.44
CA PHE A 400 21.21 7.17 2.59
C PHE A 400 20.12 8.01 3.28
N GLY A 401 20.48 9.25 3.65
CA GLY A 401 19.64 10.10 4.49
C GLY A 401 18.56 10.92 3.78
N SER A 402 18.62 11.05 2.45
CA SER A 402 17.67 11.90 1.72
C SER A 402 16.26 11.29 1.70
N PRO A 403 15.20 12.12 1.81
CA PRO A 403 13.80 11.68 1.83
C PRO A 403 13.28 11.34 0.42
N ASN A 404 13.99 10.49 -0.30
CA ASN A 404 13.61 10.01 -1.63
C ASN A 404 14.14 8.60 -1.89
N HIS A 405 13.64 7.96 -2.95
CA HIS A 405 13.99 6.59 -3.32
C HIS A 405 15.05 6.49 -4.42
N SER A 406 15.99 7.44 -4.48
CA SER A 406 16.99 7.48 -5.57
C SER A 406 18.20 6.57 -5.34
N SER A 407 18.47 6.16 -4.10
CA SER A 407 19.59 5.26 -3.79
C SER A 407 19.20 3.80 -4.05
N VAL A 408 19.35 3.35 -5.30
CA VAL A 408 18.96 1.98 -5.71
C VAL A 408 20.11 1.14 -6.25
N HIS A 409 21.23 1.77 -6.61
CA HIS A 409 22.41 1.11 -7.16
C HIS A 409 23.39 0.75 -6.05
N THR A 410 23.11 -0.35 -5.34
CA THR A 410 23.94 -0.86 -4.24
C THR A 410 24.14 -2.37 -4.39
N PRO A 411 25.24 -2.95 -3.85
CA PRO A 411 25.48 -4.39 -3.94
C PRO A 411 24.35 -5.23 -3.35
N GLN A 412 23.78 -4.82 -2.21
CA GLN A 412 22.60 -5.45 -1.62
C GLN A 412 21.43 -5.55 -2.60
N ASN A 413 21.00 -4.40 -3.13
CA ASN A 413 19.80 -4.34 -3.97
C ASN A 413 20.02 -5.12 -5.28
N ALA A 414 21.22 -4.99 -5.86
CA ALA A 414 21.60 -5.75 -7.04
C ALA A 414 21.60 -7.26 -6.77
N ALA A 415 22.11 -7.70 -5.61
CA ALA A 415 22.14 -9.11 -5.24
C ALA A 415 20.74 -9.69 -5.08
N TRP A 416 19.83 -9.01 -4.35
CA TRP A 416 18.44 -9.46 -4.19
C TRP A 416 17.71 -9.57 -5.53
N LEU A 417 17.79 -8.52 -6.35
CA LEU A 417 17.12 -8.50 -7.65
C LEU A 417 17.71 -9.54 -8.60
N SER A 418 19.04 -9.70 -8.63
CA SER A 418 19.71 -10.68 -9.47
C SER A 418 19.36 -12.11 -9.05
N ALA A 419 19.31 -12.39 -7.75
CA ALA A 419 18.93 -13.70 -7.22
C ALA A 419 17.49 -14.05 -7.64
N ILE A 420 16.52 -13.14 -7.47
CA ILE A 420 15.13 -13.33 -7.88
C ILE A 420 15.00 -13.52 -9.41
N ASN A 421 15.73 -12.73 -10.18
CA ASN A 421 15.67 -12.77 -11.64
C ASN A 421 16.31 -14.03 -12.24
N ASN A 422 17.32 -14.59 -11.58
CA ASN A 422 18.04 -15.78 -12.04
C ASN A 422 17.54 -17.09 -11.43
N ALA A 423 16.65 -17.04 -10.44
CA ALA A 423 16.01 -18.21 -9.85
C ALA A 423 15.32 -19.07 -10.92
N GLN A 424 15.52 -20.39 -10.83
CA GLN A 424 15.01 -21.39 -11.76
C GLN A 424 13.95 -22.30 -11.15
N HIS A 425 13.99 -22.55 -9.85
CA HIS A 425 13.18 -23.55 -9.17
C HIS A 425 12.43 -22.98 -7.97
N SER A 426 13.14 -22.32 -7.05
CA SER A 426 12.55 -21.90 -5.78
C SER A 426 13.21 -20.65 -5.20
N ILE A 427 12.40 -19.83 -4.55
CA ILE A 427 12.83 -18.73 -3.71
C ILE A 427 12.13 -18.89 -2.35
N LEU A 428 12.90 -18.97 -1.27
CA LEU A 428 12.40 -18.85 0.10
C LEU A 428 12.87 -17.51 0.66
N ILE A 429 11.93 -16.69 1.12
CA ILE A 429 12.18 -15.42 1.79
C ILE A 429 11.61 -15.51 3.20
N GLN A 430 12.41 -15.14 4.20
CA GLN A 430 11.90 -14.84 5.54
C GLN A 430 12.38 -13.45 5.95
N THR A 431 11.43 -12.57 6.22
CA THR A 431 11.68 -11.16 6.55
C THR A 431 10.54 -10.61 7.41
N PRO A 432 10.80 -9.71 8.38
CA PRO A 432 9.71 -9.12 9.16
C PRO A 432 8.73 -8.34 8.26
N ASN A 433 9.26 -7.54 7.32
CA ASN A 433 8.50 -6.69 6.41
C ASN A 433 8.99 -6.84 4.97
N MET A 434 8.03 -6.91 4.05
CA MET A 434 8.27 -6.99 2.61
C MET A 434 7.35 -6.04 1.87
N ASN A 435 7.82 -4.82 1.61
CA ASN A 435 7.05 -3.80 0.89
C ASN A 435 7.90 -2.93 -0.06
N ALA A 436 9.18 -3.22 -0.27
CA ALA A 436 9.97 -2.43 -1.21
C ALA A 436 9.42 -2.60 -2.65
N GLU A 437 8.92 -1.50 -3.23
CA GLU A 437 8.28 -1.50 -4.57
C GLU A 437 9.13 -2.18 -5.66
N PRO A 438 10.47 -2.00 -5.73
CA PRO A 438 11.29 -2.63 -6.77
C PRO A 438 11.32 -4.16 -6.74
N LEU A 439 10.87 -4.81 -5.65
CA LEU A 439 10.85 -6.27 -5.53
C LEU A 439 9.59 -6.91 -6.11
N MET A 440 8.50 -6.15 -6.22
CA MET A 440 7.16 -6.69 -6.49
C MET A 440 7.08 -7.38 -7.85
N GLU A 441 7.43 -6.66 -8.91
CA GLU A 441 7.38 -7.17 -10.28
C GLU A 441 8.41 -8.29 -10.52
N PRO A 442 9.67 -8.22 -10.04
CA PRO A 442 10.59 -9.35 -10.09
C PRO A 442 10.05 -10.64 -9.45
N LEU A 443 9.38 -10.56 -8.29
CA LEU A 443 8.79 -11.72 -7.64
C LEU A 443 7.63 -12.30 -8.46
N LEU A 444 6.73 -11.45 -8.97
CA LEU A 444 5.65 -11.87 -9.88
C LEU A 444 6.21 -12.53 -11.14
N ASN A 445 7.28 -11.98 -11.70
CA ASN A 445 7.94 -12.55 -12.87
C ASN A 445 8.59 -13.90 -12.57
N ALA A 446 9.16 -14.10 -11.39
CA ALA A 446 9.65 -15.43 -10.99
C ALA A 446 8.50 -16.45 -10.95
N VAL A 447 7.37 -16.09 -10.32
CA VAL A 447 6.15 -16.93 -10.28
C VAL A 447 5.65 -17.28 -11.68
N ARG A 448 5.58 -16.29 -12.58
CA ARG A 448 5.15 -16.48 -13.98
C ARG A 448 6.12 -17.35 -14.79
N ARG A 449 7.42 -17.34 -14.45
CA ARG A 449 8.43 -18.25 -15.05
C ARG A 449 8.33 -19.69 -14.53
N GLY A 450 7.50 -19.97 -13.53
CA GLY A 450 7.35 -21.30 -12.94
C GLY A 450 8.13 -21.51 -11.64
N VAL A 451 8.77 -20.48 -11.10
CA VAL A 451 9.51 -20.55 -9.83
C VAL A 451 8.52 -20.55 -8.66
N VAL A 452 8.73 -21.42 -7.67
CA VAL A 452 7.96 -21.40 -6.41
C VAL A 452 8.54 -20.34 -5.49
N VAL A 453 7.75 -19.32 -5.15
CA VAL A 453 8.15 -18.22 -4.27
C VAL A 453 7.42 -18.37 -2.95
N THR A 454 8.16 -18.66 -1.88
CA THR A 454 7.64 -18.79 -0.51
C THR A 454 8.11 -17.62 0.33
N CYS A 455 7.19 -16.89 0.96
CA CYS A 455 7.50 -15.76 1.83
C CYS A 455 6.95 -16.00 3.23
N TYR A 456 7.83 -16.01 4.23
CA TYR A 456 7.47 -16.02 5.66
C TYR A 456 7.60 -14.59 6.20
N LEU A 457 6.45 -13.96 6.45
CA LEU A 457 6.32 -12.56 6.87
C LEU A 457 5.84 -12.47 8.32
N CYS A 458 6.11 -11.37 9.01
CA CYS A 458 5.58 -11.16 10.35
C CYS A 458 4.28 -10.34 10.31
N LEU A 459 3.21 -10.82 10.94
CA LEU A 459 1.94 -10.11 10.97
C LEU A 459 2.04 -8.87 11.87
N GLY A 460 1.71 -7.70 11.34
CA GLY A 460 1.64 -6.45 12.11
C GLY A 460 2.96 -5.74 12.40
N TYR A 461 4.07 -6.21 11.83
CA TYR A 461 5.41 -5.75 12.24
C TYR A 461 5.69 -4.34 11.70
N ASN A 462 5.86 -3.37 12.61
CA ASN A 462 6.04 -1.94 12.26
C ASN A 462 4.96 -1.33 11.35
N ASP A 463 3.73 -1.88 11.32
CA ASP A 463 2.66 -1.43 10.41
C ASP A 463 2.44 0.09 10.40
N ALA A 464 2.49 0.74 11.56
CA ALA A 464 2.35 2.20 11.65
C ALA A 464 3.45 2.96 10.88
N GLY A 465 4.68 2.44 10.87
CA GLY A 465 5.80 2.96 10.09
C GLY A 465 5.64 2.63 8.61
N GLU A 466 5.22 1.41 8.27
CA GLU A 466 5.02 0.97 6.88
C GLU A 466 3.85 1.68 6.17
N LEU A 467 2.96 2.31 6.94
CA LEU A 467 1.87 3.17 6.45
C LEU A 467 2.26 4.65 6.32
N LEU A 468 3.47 5.05 6.71
CA LEU A 468 3.95 6.42 6.48
C LEU A 468 4.10 6.69 4.97
N PRO A 469 4.00 7.97 4.55
CA PRO A 469 4.17 8.32 3.14
C PRO A 469 5.45 7.73 2.55
N PHE A 470 5.34 7.23 1.33
CA PHE A 470 6.41 6.54 0.60
C PHE A 470 6.81 5.15 1.14
N GLN A 471 6.20 4.60 2.20
CA GLN A 471 6.60 3.27 2.72
C GLN A 471 5.87 2.07 2.07
N ASN A 472 4.95 2.31 1.14
CA ASN A 472 4.30 1.29 0.28
C ASN A 472 3.33 0.29 0.96
N GLY A 473 3.05 0.45 2.26
CA GLY A 473 2.01 -0.29 2.97
C GLY A 473 2.49 -1.57 3.67
N THR A 474 1.56 -2.28 4.31
CA THR A 474 1.87 -3.42 5.20
C THR A 474 1.98 -4.75 4.47
N ASN A 475 2.47 -5.78 5.17
CA ASN A 475 2.57 -7.14 4.62
C ASN A 475 1.22 -7.68 4.10
N GLU A 476 0.10 -7.40 4.76
CA GLU A 476 -1.25 -7.78 4.29
C GLU A 476 -1.61 -7.08 2.97
N MET A 477 -1.33 -5.78 2.86
CA MET A 477 -1.56 -5.02 1.62
C MET A 477 -0.70 -5.53 0.46
N ILE A 478 0.56 -5.87 0.73
CA ILE A 478 1.48 -6.39 -0.28
C ILE A 478 1.09 -7.80 -0.70
N ALA A 479 0.71 -8.66 0.25
CA ALA A 479 0.22 -10.00 -0.06
C ALA A 479 -1.04 -9.95 -0.94
N ASN A 480 -1.99 -9.08 -0.59
CA ASN A 480 -3.17 -8.82 -1.40
C ASN A 480 -2.79 -8.42 -2.83
N ARG A 481 -1.93 -7.41 -2.96
CA ARG A 481 -1.49 -6.89 -4.26
C ARG A 481 -0.80 -7.95 -5.12
N LEU A 482 0.09 -8.75 -4.53
CA LEU A 482 0.79 -9.82 -5.25
C LEU A 482 -0.19 -10.92 -5.71
N TYR A 483 -1.10 -11.40 -4.86
CA TYR A 483 -2.09 -12.40 -5.28
C TYR A 483 -3.08 -11.87 -6.31
N LYS A 484 -3.48 -10.59 -6.23
CA LYS A 484 -4.38 -9.95 -7.21
C LYS A 484 -3.73 -9.73 -8.58
N ALA A 485 -2.40 -9.59 -8.62
CA ALA A 485 -1.63 -9.43 -9.86
C ALA A 485 -1.38 -10.75 -10.63
N LEU A 486 -1.77 -11.90 -10.06
CA LEU A 486 -1.70 -13.21 -10.69
C LEU A 486 -3.07 -13.60 -11.24
N GLU A 487 -3.11 -14.04 -12.49
CA GLU A 487 -4.37 -14.27 -13.22
C GLU A 487 -4.89 -15.69 -13.02
N THR A 488 -3.99 -16.66 -12.87
CA THR A 488 -4.34 -18.09 -12.82
C THR A 488 -4.15 -18.71 -11.44
N ASP A 489 -4.95 -19.73 -11.12
CA ASP A 489 -4.78 -20.49 -9.87
C ASP A 489 -3.43 -21.23 -9.80
N ASP A 490 -2.91 -21.62 -10.96
CA ASP A 490 -1.59 -22.25 -11.09
C ASP A 490 -0.46 -21.28 -10.69
N GLU A 491 -0.50 -20.04 -11.18
CA GLU A 491 0.41 -18.97 -10.72
C GLU A 491 0.25 -18.69 -9.23
N LYS A 492 -0.99 -18.55 -8.74
CA LYS A 492 -1.25 -18.31 -7.31
C LYS A 492 -0.74 -19.44 -6.43
N SER A 493 -0.76 -20.70 -6.91
CA SER A 493 -0.23 -21.86 -6.16
C SER A 493 1.29 -21.85 -6.01
N ARG A 494 2.00 -21.15 -6.89
CA ARG A 494 3.46 -20.95 -6.84
C ARG A 494 3.87 -19.80 -5.92
N LEU A 495 2.98 -18.85 -5.64
CA LEU A 495 3.19 -17.83 -4.62
C LEU A 495 2.64 -18.30 -3.27
N ARG A 496 3.52 -18.50 -2.29
CA ARG A 496 3.18 -19.04 -0.96
C ARG A 496 3.54 -18.04 0.11
N ILE A 497 2.64 -17.11 0.39
CA ILE A 497 2.80 -16.15 1.49
C ILE A 497 2.25 -16.78 2.77
N CYS A 498 3.07 -16.79 3.83
CA CYS A 498 2.69 -17.25 5.16
C CYS A 498 3.07 -16.21 6.22
N TYR A 499 2.22 -16.02 7.21
CA TYR A 499 2.49 -15.22 8.40
C TYR A 499 3.13 -16.08 9.49
N TYR A 500 4.12 -15.52 10.17
CA TYR A 500 4.91 -16.20 11.19
C TYR A 500 4.04 -16.80 12.29
N VAL A 501 4.26 -18.09 12.57
CA VAL A 501 3.64 -18.81 13.68
C VAL A 501 4.75 -19.42 14.52
N GLY A 502 4.82 -19.04 15.79
CA GLY A 502 5.81 -19.57 16.74
C GLY A 502 5.72 -21.09 16.87
N LYS A 503 6.81 -21.75 17.28
CA LYS A 503 6.88 -23.22 17.40
C LYS A 503 5.84 -23.79 18.38
N ASP A 504 5.42 -22.98 19.34
CA ASP A 504 4.42 -23.34 20.33
C ASP A 504 3.00 -22.83 19.99
N GLN A 505 2.81 -22.23 18.82
CA GLN A 505 1.54 -21.65 18.39
C GLN A 505 0.92 -22.41 17.19
N THR A 506 -0.40 -22.28 17.03
CA THR A 506 -1.19 -22.77 15.89
C THR A 506 -1.76 -21.66 15.01
N ARG A 507 -1.53 -20.40 15.37
CA ARG A 507 -2.02 -19.22 14.66
C ARG A 507 -1.01 -18.07 14.74
N PRO A 508 -0.95 -17.17 13.74
CA PRO A 508 -0.10 -15.99 13.84
C PRO A 508 -0.62 -15.05 14.93
N ILE A 509 0.30 -14.41 15.64
CA ILE A 509 -0.01 -13.39 16.64
C ILE A 509 0.45 -12.04 16.11
N HIS A 510 -0.45 -11.07 16.05
CA HIS A 510 -0.13 -9.73 15.59
C HIS A 510 0.94 -9.09 16.49
N ASN A 511 1.96 -8.45 15.89
CA ASN A 511 3.12 -7.89 16.60
C ASN A 511 2.76 -6.84 17.66
N SER A 512 1.60 -6.17 17.54
CA SER A 512 1.11 -5.22 18.54
C SER A 512 0.95 -5.84 19.94
N PHE A 513 0.78 -7.16 20.04
CA PHE A 513 0.68 -7.87 21.32
C PHE A 513 2.03 -8.21 21.94
N LYS A 514 3.14 -8.08 21.20
CA LYS A 514 4.52 -8.33 21.67
C LYS A 514 4.69 -9.71 22.33
N LYS A 515 4.22 -10.76 21.64
CA LYS A 515 4.30 -12.16 22.09
C LYS A 515 5.13 -13.02 21.14
N ARG A 516 4.70 -13.25 19.90
CA ARG A 516 5.47 -14.11 18.99
C ARG A 516 5.66 -13.35 17.70
N SER A 517 6.85 -12.77 17.56
CA SER A 517 7.24 -12.06 16.35
C SER A 517 8.44 -12.75 15.70
N CYS A 518 8.70 -12.44 14.44
CA CYS A 518 9.89 -12.88 13.74
C CYS A 518 10.60 -11.70 13.12
N HIS A 519 11.93 -11.70 13.22
CA HIS A 519 12.76 -10.63 12.71
C HIS A 519 14.00 -11.16 11.97
N ILE A 520 13.96 -12.42 11.52
CA ILE A 520 14.96 -13.03 10.63
C ILE A 520 14.97 -12.29 9.27
N LYS A 521 16.15 -12.14 8.65
CA LYS A 521 16.29 -11.67 7.25
C LYS A 521 17.11 -12.68 6.46
N LEU A 522 16.42 -13.45 5.63
CA LEU A 522 17.00 -14.56 4.88
C LEU A 522 16.31 -14.69 3.52
N MET A 523 17.10 -14.90 2.47
CA MET A 523 16.65 -15.33 1.16
C MET A 523 17.46 -16.57 0.74
N ILE A 524 16.81 -17.65 0.36
CA ILE A 524 17.43 -18.85 -0.21
C ILE A 524 16.91 -19.04 -1.63
N VAL A 525 17.79 -19.26 -2.60
CA VAL A 525 17.42 -19.42 -4.01
C VAL A 525 17.98 -20.72 -4.55
N ASP A 526 17.09 -21.51 -5.16
CA ASP A 526 17.34 -22.81 -5.78
C ASP A 526 18.10 -23.80 -4.89
N GLU A 527 17.96 -23.65 -3.56
CA GLU A 527 18.69 -24.42 -2.55
C GLU A 527 20.22 -24.41 -2.74
N GLN A 528 20.75 -23.45 -3.52
CA GLN A 528 22.15 -23.37 -3.89
C GLN A 528 22.83 -22.15 -3.27
N ILE A 529 22.19 -20.98 -3.38
CA ILE A 529 22.69 -19.73 -2.79
C ILE A 529 21.75 -19.20 -1.72
N ALA A 530 22.30 -18.45 -0.77
CA ALA A 530 21.50 -17.73 0.20
C ALA A 530 22.09 -16.36 0.52
N ILE A 531 21.22 -15.40 0.83
CA ILE A 531 21.57 -14.07 1.31
C ILE A 531 21.00 -13.93 2.73
N GLN A 532 21.87 -13.77 3.71
CA GLN A 532 21.48 -13.59 5.11
C GLN A 532 22.15 -12.33 5.68
N GLY A 533 21.44 -11.61 6.54
CA GLY A 533 22.02 -10.43 7.18
C GLY A 533 21.01 -9.59 7.92
N ASN A 534 21.08 -8.28 7.65
CA ASN A 534 20.42 -7.24 8.42
C ASN A 534 19.28 -6.54 7.68
N GLY A 535 19.33 -6.54 6.34
CA GLY A 535 18.38 -5.80 5.51
C GLY A 535 17.03 -6.50 5.43
N ASN A 536 15.97 -5.79 5.82
CA ASN A 536 14.62 -6.24 5.50
C ASN A 536 14.37 -6.06 4.00
N LEU A 537 13.30 -6.66 3.48
CA LEU A 537 12.83 -6.40 2.12
C LEU A 537 11.78 -5.27 2.10
N ASP A 538 11.92 -4.32 3.02
CA ASP A 538 11.07 -3.14 3.17
C ASP A 538 11.68 -1.88 2.54
N THR A 539 10.85 -0.85 2.37
CA THR A 539 11.23 0.43 1.78
C THR A 539 12.44 1.04 2.51
N GLN A 540 12.42 1.06 3.84
CA GLN A 540 13.50 1.62 4.66
C GLN A 540 14.86 0.94 4.38
N SER A 541 14.92 -0.38 4.38
CA SER A 541 16.15 -1.15 4.13
C SER A 541 16.58 -1.09 2.67
N PHE A 542 15.62 -1.00 1.75
CA PHE A 542 15.90 -0.94 0.32
C PHE A 542 16.40 0.44 -0.14
N PHE A 543 16.06 1.53 0.55
CA PHE A 543 16.42 2.89 0.11
C PHE A 543 17.31 3.67 1.08
N HIS A 544 17.33 3.37 2.38
CA HIS A 544 17.87 4.32 3.37
C HIS A 544 18.87 3.73 4.36
N SER A 545 18.66 2.51 4.82
CA SER A 545 19.50 1.92 5.87
C SER A 545 20.89 1.52 5.37
N GLN A 546 21.91 1.63 6.23
CA GLN A 546 23.16 0.90 6.06
C GLN A 546 22.96 -0.54 6.49
N GLU A 547 23.31 -1.48 5.63
CA GLU A 547 23.08 -2.91 5.85
C GLU A 547 24.33 -3.71 5.56
N VAL A 548 24.49 -4.82 6.30
CA VAL A 548 25.53 -5.81 6.06
C VAL A 548 24.86 -7.16 5.82
N ASN A 549 25.17 -7.79 4.69
CA ASN A 549 24.62 -9.09 4.33
C ASN A 549 25.70 -9.96 3.68
N VAL A 550 25.62 -11.26 3.91
CA VAL A 550 26.48 -12.26 3.28
C VAL A 550 25.68 -13.05 2.26
N LEU A 551 26.17 -13.09 1.03
CA LEU A 551 25.79 -14.03 -0.02
C LEU A 551 26.69 -15.26 0.10
N ILE A 552 26.10 -16.45 0.14
CA ILE A 552 26.81 -17.72 0.20
C ILE A 552 26.47 -18.61 -1.00
N ASP A 553 27.40 -19.48 -1.39
CA ASP A 553 27.23 -20.51 -2.42
C ASP A 553 27.47 -21.90 -1.83
N SER A 554 26.43 -22.48 -1.23
CA SER A 554 26.54 -23.79 -0.59
C SER A 554 25.18 -24.44 -0.39
N ALA A 555 24.93 -25.51 -1.12
CA ALA A 555 23.72 -26.31 -0.96
C ALA A 555 23.61 -26.95 0.43
N LEU A 556 24.76 -27.32 1.04
CA LEU A 556 24.82 -27.84 2.40
C LEU A 556 24.23 -26.83 3.40
N ILE A 557 24.65 -25.58 3.32
CA ILE A 557 24.20 -24.53 4.24
C ILE A 557 22.75 -24.12 3.93
N CYS A 558 22.38 -24.00 2.66
CA CYS A 558 21.00 -23.68 2.28
C CYS A 558 20.00 -24.74 2.78
N CYS A 559 20.35 -26.02 2.67
CA CYS A 559 19.57 -27.12 3.22
C CYS A 559 19.50 -27.04 4.76
N ALA A 560 20.63 -26.85 5.43
CA ALA A 560 20.70 -26.75 6.90
C ALA A 560 19.86 -25.58 7.44
N TRP A 561 19.93 -24.41 6.80
CA TRP A 561 19.13 -23.24 7.16
C TRP A 561 17.64 -23.46 6.94
N THR A 562 17.25 -24.06 5.81
CA THR A 562 15.84 -24.38 5.53
C THR A 562 15.28 -25.36 6.55
N GLU A 563 16.06 -26.38 6.92
CA GLU A 563 15.69 -27.35 7.96
C GLU A 563 15.53 -26.65 9.32
N LEU A 564 16.50 -25.85 9.74
CA LEU A 564 16.49 -25.15 11.02
C LEU A 564 15.29 -24.20 11.14
N ILE A 565 15.05 -23.42 10.10
CA ILE A 565 13.95 -22.47 10.03
C ILE A 565 12.62 -23.20 10.19
N ASN A 566 12.38 -24.28 9.44
CA ASN A 566 11.14 -25.04 9.54
C ASN A 566 11.02 -25.84 10.84
N ARG A 567 12.16 -26.22 11.45
CA ARG A 567 12.21 -26.92 12.74
C ARG A 567 11.79 -26.00 13.89
N ASN A 568 12.17 -24.73 13.84
CA ASN A 568 12.05 -23.78 14.94
C ASN A 568 10.80 -22.88 14.88
N GLN A 569 9.86 -23.15 13.97
CA GLN A 569 8.59 -22.43 13.88
C GLN A 569 7.50 -23.32 13.26
N ASN A 570 6.23 -22.93 13.38
CA ASN A 570 5.12 -23.63 12.73
C ASN A 570 4.54 -22.88 11.52
N THR A 571 5.22 -21.82 11.05
CA THR A 571 4.80 -20.95 9.93
C THR A 571 4.36 -21.73 8.69
N ALA A 572 5.14 -22.72 8.26
CA ALA A 572 4.80 -23.53 7.07
C ALA A 572 3.49 -24.33 7.22
N LYS A 573 3.16 -24.70 8.47
CA LYS A 573 2.02 -25.56 8.79
C LYS A 573 0.74 -24.76 9.00
N TYR A 574 0.83 -23.64 9.70
CA TYR A 574 -0.34 -22.87 10.13
C TYR A 574 -0.39 -21.45 9.60
N GLY A 575 0.65 -20.94 8.96
CA GLY A 575 0.78 -19.52 8.62
C GLY A 575 0.19 -19.10 7.28
N ALA A 576 -0.33 -20.02 6.46
CA ALA A 576 -0.71 -19.72 5.07
C ALA A 576 -1.73 -18.58 4.96
N ALA A 577 -1.42 -17.58 4.14
CA ALA A 577 -2.34 -16.50 3.79
C ALA A 577 -3.36 -16.96 2.73
N SER A 578 -4.57 -16.42 2.81
CA SER A 578 -5.61 -16.56 1.79
C SER A 578 -5.16 -15.95 0.47
N THR A 579 -5.30 -16.71 -0.62
CA THR A 579 -5.00 -16.23 -1.97
C THR A 579 -6.06 -15.27 -2.51
N LYS A 580 -7.16 -15.05 -1.78
CA LYS A 580 -8.26 -14.16 -2.21
C LYS A 580 -7.99 -12.70 -1.87
N ASP A 581 -7.41 -12.47 -0.70
CA ASP A 581 -7.23 -11.15 -0.09
C ASP A 581 -5.86 -10.97 0.59
N GLY A 582 -5.01 -11.99 0.63
CA GLY A 582 -3.67 -11.92 1.21
C GLY A 582 -3.64 -11.92 2.74
N CYS A 583 -4.78 -12.00 3.42
CA CYS A 583 -4.85 -12.06 4.88
C CYS A 583 -4.77 -13.50 5.40
N TRP A 584 -4.39 -13.68 6.66
CA TRP A 584 -4.57 -14.98 7.33
C TRP A 584 -6.01 -15.12 7.83
N HIS A 585 -6.59 -16.30 7.69
CA HIS A 585 -7.91 -16.63 8.20
C HIS A 585 -7.83 -17.88 9.06
N ASP A 586 -8.50 -17.87 10.20
CA ASP A 586 -8.63 -19.04 11.06
C ASP A 586 -9.31 -20.18 10.27
N PRO A 587 -8.70 -21.37 10.13
CA PRO A 587 -9.27 -22.44 9.32
C PRO A 587 -10.63 -22.96 9.83
N GLU A 588 -10.97 -22.73 11.10
CA GLU A 588 -12.22 -23.17 11.71
C GLU A 588 -13.28 -22.06 11.72
N THR A 589 -12.90 -20.82 12.01
CA THR A 589 -13.84 -19.69 12.18
C THR A 589 -13.89 -18.72 11.01
N ASP A 590 -12.93 -18.78 10.08
CA ASP A 590 -12.70 -17.81 8.98
C ASP A 590 -12.38 -16.39 9.46
N GLU A 591 -12.21 -16.18 10.77
CA GLU A 591 -11.87 -14.88 11.35
C GLU A 591 -10.41 -14.50 11.08
N ILE A 592 -10.16 -13.21 10.89
CA ILE A 592 -8.81 -12.67 10.83
C ILE A 592 -8.24 -12.49 12.24
N PRO A 593 -6.90 -12.59 12.44
CA PRO A 593 -6.30 -12.41 13.75
C PRO A 593 -6.61 -11.03 14.33
N ALA A 594 -6.82 -10.96 15.64
CA ALA A 594 -7.02 -9.67 16.30
C ALA A 594 -5.85 -8.71 16.00
N GLY A 595 -6.17 -7.45 15.72
CA GLY A 595 -5.18 -6.43 15.36
C GLY A 595 -4.87 -6.32 13.87
N SER A 596 -5.20 -7.34 13.05
CA SER A 596 -5.12 -7.25 11.59
C SER A 596 -5.98 -6.11 11.05
N MET A 597 -5.48 -5.41 10.04
CA MET A 597 -6.20 -4.27 9.44
C MET A 597 -7.19 -4.71 8.36
N GLY A 598 -6.98 -5.90 7.77
CA GLY A 598 -7.74 -6.34 6.60
C GLY A 598 -7.58 -5.41 5.39
N PRO A 599 -8.24 -5.70 4.26
CA PRO A 599 -8.19 -4.84 3.10
C PRO A 599 -9.06 -3.59 3.34
N ILE A 600 -8.43 -2.44 3.63
CA ILE A 600 -9.04 -1.13 3.34
C ILE A 600 -9.22 -1.07 1.80
N PRO A 601 -10.26 -0.43 1.23
CA PRO A 601 -10.42 -0.34 -0.22
C PRO A 601 -9.34 0.55 -0.88
N VAL A 602 -8.12 0.01 -0.99
CA VAL A 602 -7.00 0.54 -1.77
C VAL A 602 -7.44 0.73 -3.23
N ASP A 603 -8.39 -0.09 -3.69
CA ASP A 603 -8.94 -0.09 -5.05
C ASP A 603 -9.47 1.28 -5.52
N ILE A 604 -10.07 2.10 -4.64
CA ILE A 604 -10.59 3.43 -5.05
C ILE A 604 -9.42 4.38 -5.35
N VAL A 605 -8.44 4.49 -4.46
CA VAL A 605 -7.30 5.38 -4.65
C VAL A 605 -6.45 4.90 -5.81
N THR A 606 -6.19 3.59 -5.91
CA THR A 606 -5.49 3.01 -7.06
C THR A 606 -6.21 3.30 -8.37
N TYR A 607 -7.54 3.17 -8.41
CA TYR A 607 -8.30 3.52 -9.61
C TYR A 607 -8.25 5.01 -9.92
N VAL A 608 -8.34 5.92 -8.93
CA VAL A 608 -8.32 7.35 -9.21
C VAL A 608 -6.94 7.84 -9.64
N TYR A 609 -5.87 7.36 -8.99
CA TYR A 609 -4.51 7.90 -9.16
C TYR A 609 -3.73 7.18 -10.26
N HIS A 610 -3.87 5.85 -10.35
CA HIS A 610 -2.94 5.01 -11.11
C HIS A 610 -3.59 4.33 -12.32
N HIS A 611 -4.92 4.18 -12.34
CA HIS A 611 -5.61 3.62 -13.50
C HIS A 611 -5.73 4.65 -14.63
N THR A 612 -5.22 4.28 -15.81
CA THR A 612 -5.32 5.10 -17.03
C THR A 612 -6.48 4.62 -17.89
N LEU A 613 -7.40 5.53 -18.19
CA LEU A 613 -8.49 5.28 -19.13
C LEU A 613 -7.93 5.20 -20.57
N ASN A 614 -8.50 4.32 -21.39
CA ASN A 614 -8.11 4.20 -22.79
C ASN A 614 -8.46 5.50 -23.55
N GLN A 615 -7.44 6.30 -23.88
CA GLN A 615 -7.61 7.58 -24.55
C GLN A 615 -8.12 7.42 -25.99
N ASP A 616 -7.87 6.26 -26.62
CA ASP A 616 -8.29 6.00 -28.00
C ASP A 616 -9.76 5.54 -28.11
N ASP A 617 -10.42 5.25 -26.99
CA ASP A 617 -11.83 4.86 -26.97
C ASP A 617 -12.75 6.09 -26.98
N GLU A 618 -13.02 6.57 -28.19
CA GLU A 618 -13.90 7.71 -28.44
C GLU A 618 -15.34 7.51 -27.93
N ALA A 619 -15.78 6.27 -27.69
CA ALA A 619 -17.10 6.02 -27.12
C ALA A 619 -17.19 6.52 -25.66
N ILE A 620 -16.12 6.36 -24.88
CA ILE A 620 -16.04 6.87 -23.50
C ILE A 620 -16.19 8.39 -23.52
N TRP A 621 -15.38 9.08 -24.33
CA TRP A 621 -15.36 10.54 -24.35
C TRP A 621 -16.64 11.16 -24.91
N LYS A 622 -17.26 10.50 -25.90
CA LYS A 622 -18.57 10.91 -26.39
C LYS A 622 -19.63 10.82 -25.29
N CYS A 623 -19.65 9.74 -24.51
CA CYS A 623 -20.58 9.60 -23.40
C CYS A 623 -20.30 10.65 -22.30
N ALA A 624 -19.03 10.83 -21.92
CA ALA A 624 -18.62 11.81 -20.91
C ALA A 624 -18.99 13.26 -21.30
N ARG A 625 -18.73 13.67 -22.55
CA ARG A 625 -19.12 15.00 -23.06
C ARG A 625 -20.64 15.16 -23.08
N THR A 626 -21.38 14.12 -23.46
CA THR A 626 -22.85 14.16 -23.47
C THR A 626 -23.39 14.32 -22.05
N ALA A 627 -22.87 13.58 -21.08
CA ALA A 627 -23.26 13.68 -19.67
C ALA A 627 -22.92 15.05 -19.08
N LEU A 628 -21.74 15.60 -19.40
CA LEU A 628 -21.36 16.96 -18.98
C LEU A 628 -22.32 18.02 -19.54
N LEU A 629 -22.63 17.96 -20.84
CA LEU A 629 -23.54 18.91 -21.47
C LEU A 629 -24.96 18.79 -20.89
N ASP A 630 -25.47 17.57 -20.70
CA ASP A 630 -26.78 17.34 -20.09
C ASP A 630 -26.87 17.95 -18.68
N ALA A 631 -25.87 17.69 -17.83
CA ALA A 631 -25.83 18.22 -16.47
C ALA A 631 -25.76 19.76 -16.46
N MET A 632 -24.93 20.36 -17.32
CA MET A 632 -24.84 21.82 -17.44
C MET A 632 -26.13 22.44 -18.00
N GLY A 633 -26.80 21.77 -18.94
CA GLY A 633 -28.12 22.15 -19.41
C GLY A 633 -29.14 22.15 -18.27
N CYS A 634 -29.17 21.09 -17.46
CA CYS A 634 -30.04 21.01 -16.27
C CYS A 634 -29.75 22.12 -15.26
N ALA A 635 -28.47 22.45 -15.04
CA ALA A 635 -28.08 23.55 -14.16
C ALA A 635 -28.66 24.90 -14.62
N ILE A 636 -28.61 25.18 -15.92
CA ILE A 636 -29.14 26.41 -16.51
C ILE A 636 -30.67 26.44 -16.51
N GLU A 637 -31.33 25.32 -16.79
CA GLU A 637 -32.79 25.19 -16.66
C GLU A 637 -33.25 25.49 -15.23
N THR A 638 -32.60 24.89 -14.23
CA THR A 638 -32.91 25.13 -12.82
C THR A 638 -32.69 26.60 -12.44
N ALA A 639 -31.57 27.20 -12.85
CA ALA A 639 -31.26 28.60 -12.57
C ALA A 639 -32.32 29.55 -13.19
N ALA A 640 -32.77 29.28 -14.41
CA ALA A 640 -33.74 30.09 -15.12
C ALA A 640 -35.16 29.96 -14.54
N THR A 641 -35.57 28.74 -14.19
CA THR A 641 -36.99 28.41 -13.98
C THR A 641 -37.36 28.22 -12.51
N SER A 642 -36.45 27.78 -11.64
CA SER A 642 -36.77 27.47 -10.25
C SER A 642 -36.48 28.64 -9.31
N THR A 643 -37.53 29.34 -8.90
CA THR A 643 -37.44 30.42 -7.90
C THR A 643 -37.10 29.89 -6.50
N GLU A 644 -37.54 28.67 -6.17
CA GLU A 644 -37.23 28.04 -4.89
C GLU A 644 -35.75 27.67 -4.78
N CYS A 645 -35.19 27.06 -5.83
CA CYS A 645 -33.77 26.72 -5.89
C CYS A 645 -32.90 27.98 -5.77
N ARG A 646 -33.22 29.06 -6.49
CA ARG A 646 -32.44 30.30 -6.49
C ARG A 646 -32.24 30.90 -5.10
N LYS A 647 -33.17 30.67 -4.16
CA LYS A 647 -33.07 31.13 -2.76
C LYS A 647 -31.97 30.41 -1.95
N LEU A 648 -31.48 29.27 -2.43
CA LEU A 648 -30.44 28.46 -1.78
C LEU A 648 -29.01 28.83 -2.27
N LEU A 649 -28.92 29.55 -3.39
CA LEU A 649 -27.66 29.86 -4.08
C LEU A 649 -26.97 31.10 -3.50
N GLY A 650 -25.67 31.23 -3.78
CA GLY A 650 -24.90 32.44 -3.43
C GLY A 650 -24.23 32.35 -2.05
N PRO A 651 -23.50 33.40 -1.64
CA PRO A 651 -22.75 33.37 -0.39
C PRO A 651 -23.67 33.33 0.83
N VAL A 652 -23.22 32.67 1.91
CA VAL A 652 -23.97 32.61 3.18
C VAL A 652 -24.21 34.00 3.76
N ILE A 653 -23.23 34.89 3.61
CA ILE A 653 -23.32 36.30 3.98
C ILE A 653 -23.34 37.13 2.70
N GLU A 654 -24.41 37.87 2.47
CA GLU A 654 -24.55 38.76 1.31
C GLU A 654 -23.38 39.76 1.23
N GLY A 655 -22.85 39.96 0.03
CA GLY A 655 -21.69 40.83 -0.20
C GLY A 655 -20.32 40.20 0.06
N THR A 656 -20.26 38.91 0.43
CA THR A 656 -18.97 38.18 0.53
C THR A 656 -18.23 38.20 -0.81
N VAL A 657 -16.96 38.57 -0.78
CA VAL A 657 -16.08 38.56 -1.96
C VAL A 657 -15.05 37.45 -1.80
N VAL A 658 -15.00 36.53 -2.77
CA VAL A 658 -14.03 35.43 -2.81
C VAL A 658 -13.11 35.60 -4.02
N PRO A 659 -11.89 36.13 -3.86
CA PRO A 659 -10.98 36.38 -4.97
C PRO A 659 -10.63 35.11 -5.73
N GLY A 660 -11.02 35.03 -7.01
CA GLY A 660 -10.79 33.83 -7.83
C GLY A 660 -11.63 32.62 -7.38
N GLY A 661 -12.72 32.83 -6.65
CA GLY A 661 -13.68 31.79 -6.32
C GLY A 661 -14.43 31.26 -7.54
N PHE A 662 -15.17 30.17 -7.33
CA PHE A 662 -16.01 29.54 -8.33
C PHE A 662 -17.14 30.47 -8.77
N LYS A 663 -17.36 30.57 -10.08
CA LYS A 663 -18.47 31.34 -10.65
C LYS A 663 -19.66 30.43 -10.91
N VAL A 664 -20.79 30.71 -10.25
CA VAL A 664 -21.98 29.85 -10.31
C VAL A 664 -22.74 30.07 -11.63
N PRO A 665 -22.90 29.04 -12.49
CA PRO A 665 -23.51 29.16 -13.82
C PRO A 665 -24.88 29.81 -13.82
N GLY A 666 -25.12 30.71 -14.79
CA GLY A 666 -26.42 31.39 -14.94
C GLY A 666 -26.73 32.43 -13.85
N THR A 667 -25.75 32.80 -13.02
CA THR A 667 -25.89 33.80 -11.95
C THR A 667 -24.73 34.79 -11.92
N GLU A 668 -24.82 35.81 -11.06
CA GLU A 668 -23.72 36.75 -10.78
C GLU A 668 -22.84 36.32 -9.60
N PHE A 669 -23.10 35.15 -8.99
CA PHE A 669 -22.42 34.74 -7.77
C PHE A 669 -21.01 34.22 -8.02
N GLN A 670 -20.08 34.65 -7.16
CA GLN A 670 -18.75 34.08 -7.04
C GLN A 670 -18.51 33.66 -5.59
N VAL A 671 -18.28 32.36 -5.37
CA VAL A 671 -18.23 31.74 -4.04
C VAL A 671 -16.98 30.86 -3.86
N ASP A 672 -16.67 30.47 -2.63
CA ASP A 672 -15.59 29.52 -2.35
C ASP A 672 -15.92 28.12 -2.90
N PRO A 673 -14.93 27.21 -3.09
CA PRO A 673 -15.17 25.89 -3.68
C PRO A 673 -16.12 25.01 -2.86
N VAL A 674 -16.24 25.21 -1.54
CA VAL A 674 -17.15 24.43 -0.69
C VAL A 674 -18.60 24.87 -0.94
N LYS A 675 -18.89 26.18 -0.93
CA LYS A 675 -20.23 26.68 -1.30
C LYS A 675 -20.52 26.50 -2.78
N GLY A 676 -19.53 26.64 -3.65
CA GLY A 676 -19.64 26.36 -5.07
C GLY A 676 -20.06 24.92 -5.34
N ALA A 677 -19.53 23.97 -4.56
CA ALA A 677 -19.92 22.58 -4.67
C ALA A 677 -21.38 22.30 -4.30
N PHE A 678 -21.88 22.99 -3.28
CA PHE A 678 -23.31 22.99 -2.99
C PHE A 678 -24.11 23.60 -4.13
N ASP A 679 -23.76 24.81 -4.58
CA ASP A 679 -24.56 25.56 -5.55
C ASP A 679 -24.69 24.87 -6.90
N LEU A 680 -23.58 24.38 -7.44
CA LEU A 680 -23.63 23.65 -8.70
C LEU A 680 -24.35 22.30 -8.53
N GLY A 681 -24.10 21.58 -7.44
CA GLY A 681 -24.78 20.31 -7.18
C GLY A 681 -26.30 20.47 -7.06
N VAL A 682 -26.76 21.54 -6.39
CA VAL A 682 -28.18 21.88 -6.30
C VAL A 682 -28.73 22.24 -7.69
N LEU A 683 -28.05 23.09 -8.46
CA LEU A 683 -28.49 23.48 -9.80
C LEU A 683 -28.67 22.27 -10.74
N ILE A 684 -27.73 21.32 -10.72
CA ILE A 684 -27.80 20.10 -11.53
C ILE A 684 -28.99 19.23 -11.11
N ARG A 685 -29.21 19.07 -9.80
CA ARG A 685 -30.10 18.04 -9.24
C ARG A 685 -31.53 18.48 -8.98
N TYR A 686 -31.80 19.77 -8.75
CA TYR A 686 -33.04 20.23 -8.10
C TYR A 686 -34.33 19.80 -8.81
N LEU A 687 -34.36 19.94 -10.14
CA LEU A 687 -35.52 19.59 -10.97
C LEU A 687 -35.61 18.09 -11.32
N ASP A 688 -34.68 17.28 -10.83
CA ASP A 688 -34.59 15.85 -11.13
C ASP A 688 -34.54 15.54 -12.63
N HIS A 689 -33.96 16.45 -13.43
CA HIS A 689 -33.87 16.32 -14.88
C HIS A 689 -32.50 15.79 -15.35
N ASN A 690 -31.54 15.61 -14.44
CA ASN A 690 -30.21 15.08 -14.74
C ASN A 690 -30.19 13.55 -14.87
N ASP A 691 -29.01 13.00 -15.14
CA ASP A 691 -28.80 11.57 -15.39
C ASP A 691 -29.26 10.65 -14.24
N ALA A 692 -29.34 9.35 -14.49
CA ALA A 692 -29.64 8.37 -13.47
C ALA A 692 -28.97 7.02 -13.75
N LEU A 693 -28.60 6.31 -12.70
CA LEU A 693 -28.18 4.91 -12.76
C LEU A 693 -29.00 4.07 -11.77
N GLY A 694 -29.48 2.93 -12.26
CA GLY A 694 -30.24 1.97 -11.48
C GLY A 694 -29.45 0.71 -11.12
N GLY A 695 -29.36 0.40 -9.83
CA GLY A 695 -28.88 -0.87 -9.28
C GLY A 695 -29.77 -1.32 -8.12
N GLU A 696 -29.18 -2.09 -7.19
CA GLU A 696 -29.79 -2.33 -5.88
C GLU A 696 -29.86 -1.04 -5.04
N GLU A 697 -28.94 -0.11 -5.27
CA GLU A 697 -29.08 1.30 -4.93
C GLU A 697 -29.32 2.15 -6.20
N TRP A 698 -29.90 3.32 -6.01
CA TRP A 698 -30.23 4.27 -7.08
C TRP A 698 -29.40 5.55 -6.93
N GLY A 699 -29.28 6.32 -7.99
CA GLY A 699 -28.80 7.71 -7.86
C GLY A 699 -28.36 8.32 -9.17
N HIS A 700 -27.66 9.44 -9.05
CA HIS A 700 -27.35 10.33 -10.17
C HIS A 700 -25.85 10.63 -10.17
N PRO A 701 -25.07 9.92 -10.99
CA PRO A 701 -23.62 10.13 -11.06
C PRO A 701 -23.22 11.55 -11.42
N SER A 702 -24.04 12.30 -12.18
CA SER A 702 -23.76 13.70 -12.52
C SER A 702 -23.66 14.62 -11.32
N ASP A 703 -24.22 14.24 -10.17
CA ASP A 703 -24.17 15.04 -8.95
C ASP A 703 -22.72 15.30 -8.48
N ASN A 704 -21.78 14.40 -8.82
CA ASN A 704 -20.35 14.58 -8.51
C ASN A 704 -19.72 15.78 -9.25
N LEU A 705 -20.29 16.22 -10.37
CA LEU A 705 -19.85 17.45 -11.04
C LEU A 705 -20.02 18.67 -10.14
N GLY A 706 -20.96 18.60 -9.18
CA GLY A 706 -21.08 19.55 -8.09
C GLY A 706 -19.75 19.73 -7.37
N ALA A 707 -19.02 18.68 -7.00
CA ALA A 707 -17.72 18.83 -6.33
C ALA A 707 -16.58 19.13 -7.30
N ILE A 708 -16.57 18.48 -8.47
CA ILE A 708 -15.45 18.49 -9.42
C ILE A 708 -15.24 19.88 -10.05
N LEU A 709 -16.29 20.43 -10.68
CA LEU A 709 -16.16 21.67 -11.45
C LEU A 709 -15.78 22.89 -10.58
N PRO A 710 -16.37 23.10 -9.39
CA PRO A 710 -16.02 24.25 -8.54
C PRO A 710 -14.60 24.19 -8.01
N VAL A 711 -14.11 22.98 -7.68
CA VAL A 711 -12.72 22.78 -7.27
C VAL A 711 -11.79 23.06 -8.45
N MET A 712 -12.06 22.50 -9.64
CA MET A 712 -11.22 22.73 -10.81
C MET A 712 -11.18 24.20 -11.26
N ASP A 713 -12.31 24.90 -11.28
CA ASP A 713 -12.39 26.32 -11.62
C ASP A 713 -11.62 27.18 -10.61
N TRP A 714 -11.84 26.96 -9.31
CA TRP A 714 -11.11 27.64 -8.25
C TRP A 714 -9.60 27.41 -8.36
N LEU A 715 -9.17 26.16 -8.55
CA LEU A 715 -7.75 25.83 -8.74
C LEU A 715 -7.19 26.51 -9.98
N SER A 716 -7.94 26.56 -11.08
CA SER A 716 -7.49 27.15 -12.34
C SER A 716 -7.26 28.64 -12.16
N ARG A 717 -8.23 29.34 -11.56
CA ARG A 717 -8.13 30.78 -11.24
C ARG A 717 -7.02 31.07 -10.22
N ALA A 718 -6.89 30.27 -9.18
CA ALA A 718 -5.86 30.43 -8.16
C ALA A 718 -4.46 30.25 -8.75
N SER A 719 -4.29 29.28 -9.66
CA SER A 719 -3.03 29.01 -10.36
C SER A 719 -2.67 30.14 -11.32
N LEU A 720 -3.61 30.58 -12.17
CA LEU A 720 -3.40 31.69 -13.11
C LEU A 720 -3.06 33.01 -12.41
N SER A 721 -3.65 33.24 -11.23
CA SER A 721 -3.37 34.44 -10.42
C SER A 721 -2.07 34.37 -9.61
N GLY A 722 -1.35 33.24 -9.63
CA GLY A 722 -0.13 33.01 -8.83
C GLY A 722 -0.38 32.86 -7.33
N ARG A 723 -1.64 32.76 -6.87
CA ARG A 723 -1.98 32.60 -5.45
C ARG A 723 -1.72 31.19 -4.93
N ARG A 724 -1.70 30.20 -5.81
CA ARG A 724 -1.45 28.79 -5.49
C ARG A 724 -0.57 28.18 -6.57
N VAL A 725 0.44 27.41 -6.16
CA VAL A 725 1.12 26.47 -7.06
C VAL A 725 0.32 25.17 -7.03
N HIS A 726 -0.20 24.75 -8.18
CA HIS A 726 -1.00 23.54 -8.30
C HIS A 726 -0.12 22.34 -8.62
N GLY A 727 -0.18 21.30 -7.77
CA GLY A 727 0.61 20.07 -7.92
C GLY A 727 -0.20 18.86 -8.40
N GLY A 728 -1.50 19.03 -8.70
CA GLY A 728 -2.36 17.97 -9.22
C GLY A 728 -2.37 17.89 -10.75
N PRO A 729 -3.34 17.17 -11.35
CA PRO A 729 -3.44 17.01 -12.80
C PRO A 729 -3.73 18.35 -13.50
N PRO A 730 -3.47 18.47 -14.83
CA PRO A 730 -3.76 19.67 -15.60
C PRO A 730 -5.24 20.09 -15.48
N LEU A 731 -5.52 21.38 -15.36
CA LEU A 731 -6.88 21.90 -15.14
C LEU A 731 -7.60 22.19 -16.46
N THR A 732 -7.70 21.15 -17.29
CA THR A 732 -8.23 21.21 -18.66
C THR A 732 -9.54 20.44 -18.81
N MET A 733 -10.24 20.64 -19.92
CA MET A 733 -11.45 19.91 -20.29
C MET A 733 -11.22 18.39 -20.30
N GLN A 734 -10.08 17.91 -20.79
CA GLN A 734 -9.77 16.48 -20.78
C GLN A 734 -9.73 15.92 -19.36
N THR A 735 -9.07 16.62 -18.42
CA THR A 735 -9.04 16.19 -17.02
C THR A 735 -10.42 16.23 -16.37
N LEU A 736 -11.26 17.20 -16.71
CA LEU A 736 -12.66 17.23 -16.25
C LEU A 736 -13.44 16.00 -16.72
N LEU A 737 -13.28 15.60 -17.97
CA LEU A 737 -13.93 14.40 -18.50
C LEU A 737 -13.39 13.13 -17.82
N VAL A 738 -12.08 13.03 -17.57
CA VAL A 738 -11.48 11.93 -16.79
C VAL A 738 -12.05 11.88 -15.36
N ALA A 739 -12.12 13.02 -14.68
CA ALA A 739 -12.68 13.15 -13.33
C ALA A 739 -14.15 12.73 -13.28
N LEU A 740 -14.95 13.13 -14.28
CA LEU A 740 -16.34 12.71 -14.45
C LEU A 740 -16.43 11.20 -14.57
N VAL A 741 -15.68 10.58 -15.50
CA VAL A 741 -15.73 9.12 -15.71
C VAL A 741 -15.35 8.37 -14.44
N LYS A 742 -14.28 8.79 -13.75
CA LYS A 742 -13.83 8.14 -12.51
C LYS A 742 -14.85 8.26 -11.38
N ALA A 743 -15.44 9.44 -11.18
CA ALA A 743 -16.48 9.62 -10.17
C ALA A 743 -17.73 8.78 -10.48
N TYR A 744 -18.13 8.73 -11.75
CA TYR A 744 -19.26 7.92 -12.19
C TYR A 744 -19.01 6.45 -11.90
N GLU A 745 -17.81 5.96 -12.21
CA GLU A 745 -17.49 4.55 -12.05
C GLU A 745 -17.43 4.11 -10.58
N ILE A 746 -16.86 4.94 -9.69
CA ILE A 746 -16.83 4.66 -8.25
C ILE A 746 -18.26 4.56 -7.72
N GLN A 747 -19.08 5.60 -7.95
CA GLN A 747 -20.46 5.60 -7.47
C GLN A 747 -21.24 4.45 -8.10
N GLY A 748 -21.13 4.24 -9.41
CA GLY A 748 -21.89 3.23 -10.14
C GLY A 748 -21.59 1.80 -9.69
N CYS A 749 -20.32 1.43 -9.53
CA CYS A 749 -19.95 0.08 -9.09
C CYS A 749 -20.46 -0.23 -7.69
N TYR A 750 -20.42 0.75 -6.78
CA TYR A 750 -21.05 0.59 -5.45
C TYR A 750 -22.57 0.47 -5.57
N GLN A 751 -23.23 1.29 -6.39
CA GLN A 751 -24.70 1.28 -6.51
C GLN A 751 -25.27 -0.05 -7.02
N MET A 752 -24.50 -0.83 -7.79
CA MET A 752 -25.01 -2.04 -8.43
C MET A 752 -25.49 -3.11 -7.43
N ARG A 753 -24.77 -3.31 -6.32
CA ARG A 753 -24.99 -4.42 -5.37
C ARG A 753 -24.99 -4.02 -3.89
N ASN A 754 -24.93 -2.71 -3.58
CA ASN A 754 -24.83 -2.23 -2.21
C ASN A 754 -26.02 -1.30 -1.91
N ALA A 755 -27.10 -1.87 -1.37
CA ALA A 755 -28.37 -1.17 -1.15
C ALA A 755 -28.40 -0.38 0.18
N PHE A 756 -27.88 0.84 0.20
CA PHE A 756 -27.93 1.72 1.38
C PHE A 756 -29.37 2.07 1.79
N ASN A 757 -30.29 2.11 0.82
CA ASN A 757 -31.71 2.34 1.04
C ASN A 757 -32.37 1.30 1.96
N VAL A 758 -31.90 0.04 1.97
CA VAL A 758 -32.41 -1.02 2.87
C VAL A 758 -32.08 -0.71 4.33
N TYR A 759 -30.97 -0.01 4.57
CA TYR A 759 -30.54 0.45 5.89
C TYR A 759 -31.04 1.86 6.22
N GLY A 760 -31.94 2.42 5.40
CA GLY A 760 -32.54 3.75 5.60
C GLY A 760 -31.61 4.93 5.28
N ILE A 761 -30.44 4.68 4.68
CA ILE A 761 -29.45 5.69 4.31
C ILE A 761 -29.72 6.16 2.88
N ASP A 762 -29.54 7.46 2.63
CA ASP A 762 -29.67 7.98 1.27
C ASP A 762 -28.41 7.74 0.44
N HIS A 763 -28.61 7.46 -0.85
CA HIS A 763 -27.55 7.14 -1.82
C HIS A 763 -26.47 8.22 -1.97
N VAL A 764 -26.74 9.44 -1.51
CA VAL A 764 -25.78 10.57 -1.57
C VAL A 764 -24.51 10.30 -0.75
N VAL A 765 -24.47 9.25 0.09
CA VAL A 765 -23.21 8.72 0.63
C VAL A 765 -22.21 8.37 -0.49
N LEU A 766 -22.68 7.83 -1.61
CA LEU A 766 -21.82 7.47 -2.74
C LEU A 766 -21.39 8.68 -3.56
N VAL A 767 -22.21 9.73 -3.63
CA VAL A 767 -21.79 11.04 -4.16
C VAL A 767 -20.65 11.60 -3.30
N LYS A 768 -20.80 11.55 -1.97
CA LYS A 768 -19.74 12.00 -1.03
C LYS A 768 -18.44 11.20 -1.24
N LEU A 769 -18.53 9.88 -1.35
CA LEU A 769 -17.39 8.98 -1.56
C LEU A 769 -16.64 9.24 -2.87
N ALA A 770 -17.36 9.20 -4.00
CA ALA A 770 -16.76 9.38 -5.31
C ALA A 770 -16.19 10.79 -5.50
N SER A 771 -16.94 11.81 -5.07
CA SER A 771 -16.48 13.20 -5.08
C SER A 771 -15.22 13.39 -4.22
N ALA A 772 -15.16 12.82 -3.02
CA ALA A 772 -14.01 12.98 -2.13
C ALA A 772 -12.73 12.43 -2.75
N ALA A 773 -12.78 11.19 -3.27
CA ALA A 773 -11.63 10.55 -3.90
C ALA A 773 -11.11 11.34 -5.10
N VAL A 774 -11.99 11.78 -6.00
CA VAL A 774 -11.62 12.55 -7.19
C VAL A 774 -11.15 13.97 -6.83
N VAL A 775 -11.75 14.62 -5.84
CA VAL A 775 -11.32 15.94 -5.37
C VAL A 775 -9.92 15.87 -4.74
N CYS A 776 -9.57 14.83 -3.98
CA CYS A 776 -8.21 14.65 -3.47
C CYS A 776 -7.17 14.61 -4.60
N TRP A 777 -7.47 13.85 -5.65
CA TRP A 777 -6.61 13.80 -6.84
C TRP A 777 -6.49 15.15 -7.54
N LEU A 778 -7.62 15.84 -7.74
CA LEU A 778 -7.64 17.19 -8.32
C LEU A 778 -6.93 18.22 -7.46
N LEU A 779 -6.82 18.03 -6.13
CA LEU A 779 -6.08 18.91 -5.22
C LEU A 779 -4.57 18.61 -5.20
N GLY A 780 -4.12 17.54 -5.86
CA GLY A 780 -2.73 17.07 -5.81
C GLY A 780 -2.35 16.46 -4.46
N MET A 781 -3.32 15.92 -3.72
CA MET A 781 -3.08 15.20 -2.45
C MET A 781 -2.46 13.83 -2.72
N THR A 782 -1.66 13.29 -1.79
CA THR A 782 -1.06 11.95 -1.93
C THR A 782 -2.09 10.83 -1.76
N ASP A 783 -1.72 9.60 -2.12
CA ASP A 783 -2.53 8.39 -1.90
C ASP A 783 -2.96 8.26 -0.43
N GLU A 784 -2.06 8.52 0.51
CA GLU A 784 -2.33 8.44 1.95
C GLU A 784 -3.36 9.49 2.39
N GLN A 785 -3.24 10.71 1.87
CA GLN A 785 -4.21 11.78 2.13
C GLN A 785 -5.58 11.47 1.51
N ALA A 786 -5.62 10.84 0.34
CA ALA A 786 -6.86 10.38 -0.27
C ALA A 786 -7.51 9.24 0.56
N MET A 787 -6.73 8.25 1.01
CA MET A 787 -7.19 7.19 1.89
C MET A 787 -7.71 7.74 3.22
N ALA A 788 -7.01 8.73 3.80
CA ALA A 788 -7.46 9.42 5.00
C ALA A 788 -8.80 10.13 4.76
N THR A 789 -8.96 10.83 3.64
CA THR A 789 -10.23 11.50 3.30
C THR A 789 -11.37 10.49 3.09
N ILE A 790 -11.10 9.37 2.42
CA ILE A 790 -12.09 8.29 2.26
C ILE A 790 -12.48 7.70 3.61
N SER A 791 -11.54 7.53 4.54
CA SER A 791 -11.89 7.09 5.89
C SER A 791 -12.81 8.09 6.61
N HIS A 792 -12.59 9.39 6.44
CA HIS A 792 -13.47 10.43 6.96
C HIS A 792 -14.87 10.37 6.34
N VAL A 793 -15.00 10.00 5.06
CA VAL A 793 -16.32 9.82 4.43
C VAL A 793 -17.14 8.77 5.17
N TRP A 794 -16.53 7.64 5.53
CA TRP A 794 -17.21 6.52 6.21
C TRP A 794 -17.44 6.74 7.70
N MET A 795 -16.63 7.58 8.34
CA MET A 795 -16.87 8.02 9.72
C MET A 795 -17.88 9.17 9.81
N ASP A 796 -18.23 9.81 8.69
CA ASP A 796 -19.12 10.96 8.67
C ASP A 796 -20.59 10.58 8.88
N GLY A 797 -21.39 11.54 9.32
CA GLY A 797 -22.84 11.35 9.39
C GLY A 797 -23.45 11.14 8.01
N HIS A 798 -24.16 10.03 7.83
CA HIS A 798 -24.89 9.75 6.59
C HIS A 798 -26.37 10.14 6.73
N PRO A 799 -26.93 10.95 5.82
CA PRO A 799 -28.30 11.38 5.93
C PRO A 799 -29.26 10.19 5.75
N ASN A 800 -30.31 10.16 6.57
CA ASN A 800 -31.44 9.26 6.33
C ASN A 800 -32.12 9.59 4.99
N ARG A 801 -32.91 8.64 4.46
CA ARG A 801 -33.64 8.83 3.19
C ARG A 801 -35.10 9.26 3.38
N VAL A 802 -35.52 9.64 4.58
CA VAL A 802 -36.94 9.88 4.91
C VAL A 802 -37.60 10.94 4.00
N TYR A 803 -36.85 11.96 3.60
CA TYR A 803 -37.32 13.07 2.77
C TYR A 803 -37.64 12.70 1.31
N ARG A 804 -37.51 11.42 0.94
CA ARG A 804 -37.85 10.88 -0.39
C ARG A 804 -39.03 9.92 -0.37
N SER A 805 -39.63 9.66 0.79
CA SER A 805 -40.56 8.55 0.98
C SER A 805 -41.91 8.99 1.52
N GLY A 806 -42.99 8.49 0.90
CA GLY A 806 -44.37 8.68 1.37
C GLY A 806 -44.76 10.14 1.59
N THR A 807 -45.50 10.40 2.68
CA THR A 807 -45.95 11.74 3.10
C THR A 807 -44.82 12.66 3.56
N ASN A 808 -43.59 12.16 3.67
CA ASN A 808 -42.42 12.95 4.07
C ASN A 808 -41.61 13.48 2.87
N THR A 809 -42.10 13.27 1.64
CA THR A 809 -41.41 13.76 0.44
C THR A 809 -41.37 15.29 0.43
N ILE A 810 -40.17 15.88 0.49
CA ILE A 810 -39.95 17.33 0.57
C ILE A 810 -38.76 17.77 -0.32
N PRO A 811 -38.57 19.09 -0.58
CA PRO A 811 -37.52 19.58 -1.47
C PRO A 811 -36.07 19.21 -1.13
N ARG A 812 -35.78 18.67 0.07
CA ARG A 812 -34.44 18.13 0.41
C ARG A 812 -33.94 17.11 -0.60
N LYS A 813 -34.84 16.36 -1.24
CA LYS A 813 -34.48 15.43 -2.32
C LYS A 813 -33.68 16.09 -3.47
N GLY A 814 -33.95 17.38 -3.74
CA GLY A 814 -33.36 18.15 -4.83
C GLY A 814 -32.05 18.85 -4.46
N TRP A 815 -31.67 18.89 -3.18
CA TRP A 815 -30.41 19.52 -2.74
C TRP A 815 -29.50 18.63 -1.90
N ALA A 816 -29.93 17.43 -1.49
CA ALA A 816 -29.13 16.50 -0.68
C ALA A 816 -27.82 16.08 -1.36
N ALA A 817 -27.80 15.94 -2.68
CA ALA A 817 -26.59 15.58 -3.41
C ALA A 817 -25.58 16.74 -3.47
N GLY A 818 -26.05 17.98 -3.64
CA GLY A 818 -25.21 19.17 -3.51
C GLY A 818 -24.61 19.31 -2.10
N ASP A 819 -25.35 18.93 -1.05
CA ASP A 819 -24.82 18.87 0.32
C ASP A 819 -23.74 17.79 0.49
N ALA A 820 -23.92 16.62 -0.12
CA ALA A 820 -22.90 15.58 -0.12
C ALA A 820 -21.63 15.98 -0.89
N ALA A 821 -21.78 16.61 -2.06
CA ALA A 821 -20.67 17.18 -2.83
C ALA A 821 -19.90 18.25 -2.04
N ARG A 822 -20.63 19.18 -1.39
CA ARG A 822 -20.06 20.15 -0.45
C ARG A 822 -19.23 19.48 0.64
N ARG A 823 -19.79 18.44 1.27
CA ARG A 823 -19.13 17.72 2.36
C ARG A 823 -17.86 17.01 1.89
N ALA A 824 -17.87 16.42 0.70
CA ALA A 824 -16.68 15.81 0.11
C ALA A 824 -15.52 16.79 -0.04
N VAL A 825 -15.79 17.98 -0.62
CA VAL A 825 -14.77 19.04 -0.76
C VAL A 825 -14.26 19.49 0.61
N GLN A 826 -15.16 19.65 1.58
CA GLN A 826 -14.77 20.04 2.93
C GLN A 826 -13.85 19.01 3.61
N LEU A 827 -14.17 17.71 3.52
CA LEU A 827 -13.34 16.66 4.11
C LEU A 827 -11.95 16.60 3.47
N ALA A 828 -11.88 16.71 2.13
CA ALA A 828 -10.61 16.74 1.42
C ALA A 828 -9.73 17.91 1.85
N LEU A 829 -10.31 19.11 2.01
CA LEU A 829 -9.57 20.29 2.49
C LEU A 829 -9.09 20.12 3.94
N LEU A 830 -9.89 19.52 4.83
CA LEU A 830 -9.45 19.23 6.20
C LEU A 830 -8.25 18.28 6.24
N VAL A 831 -8.26 17.23 5.44
CA VAL A 831 -7.14 16.28 5.36
C VAL A 831 -5.93 16.90 4.65
N GLN A 832 -6.14 17.75 3.65
CA GLN A 832 -5.07 18.55 3.04
C GLN A 832 -4.35 19.43 4.09
N ASP A 833 -5.08 19.91 5.10
CA ASP A 833 -4.54 20.67 6.25
C ASP A 833 -3.96 19.75 7.36
N GLY A 834 -3.77 18.46 7.09
CA GLY A 834 -3.04 17.52 7.94
C GLY A 834 -3.89 16.72 8.92
N GLN A 835 -5.22 16.66 8.74
CA GLN A 835 -6.05 15.77 9.55
C GLN A 835 -5.78 14.29 9.21
N PRO A 836 -5.47 13.43 10.21
CA PRO A 836 -5.21 12.01 9.97
C PRO A 836 -6.49 11.25 9.64
N GLY A 837 -6.35 10.12 8.95
CA GLY A 837 -7.43 9.17 8.69
C GLY A 837 -7.57 8.10 9.77
N SER A 838 -8.55 7.20 9.58
CA SER A 838 -8.76 6.01 10.40
C SER A 838 -8.80 4.75 9.54
N THR A 839 -7.88 3.83 9.78
CA THR A 839 -7.77 2.58 9.00
C THR A 839 -8.94 1.63 9.24
N GLY A 840 -9.53 1.65 10.44
CA GLY A 840 -10.67 0.82 10.82
C GLY A 840 -12.05 1.43 10.51
N ALA A 841 -12.15 2.51 9.72
CA ALA A 841 -13.40 3.22 9.48
C ALA A 841 -14.55 2.33 8.98
N LEU A 842 -14.23 1.26 8.25
CA LEU A 842 -15.20 0.29 7.76
C LEU A 842 -15.37 -0.91 8.72
N SER A 843 -14.26 -1.54 9.12
CA SER A 843 -14.23 -2.89 9.72
C SER A 843 -14.06 -2.93 11.25
N ALA A 844 -13.73 -1.82 11.91
CA ALA A 844 -13.42 -1.86 13.33
C ALA A 844 -14.59 -2.38 14.18
N ASN A 845 -14.38 -3.39 15.01
CA ASN A 845 -15.41 -3.84 15.94
C ASN A 845 -15.33 -3.04 17.27
N PRO A 846 -16.43 -2.52 17.84
CA PRO A 846 -17.81 -2.55 17.35
C PRO A 846 -18.23 -1.24 16.66
N TRP A 847 -17.33 -0.44 16.09
CA TRP A 847 -17.62 0.96 15.71
C TRP A 847 -17.58 1.27 14.22
N GLY A 848 -17.03 0.36 13.42
CA GLY A 848 -16.86 0.50 11.98
C GLY A 848 -18.20 0.55 11.26
N PHE A 849 -18.20 1.17 10.08
CA PHE A 849 -19.40 1.37 9.27
C PHE A 849 -20.13 0.06 8.95
N TRP A 850 -19.41 -1.03 8.65
CA TRP A 850 -20.03 -2.32 8.37
C TRP A 850 -20.80 -2.83 9.58
N GLU A 851 -20.12 -3.03 10.70
CA GLU A 851 -20.72 -3.54 11.93
C GLU A 851 -21.93 -2.73 12.41
N ARG A 852 -21.81 -1.39 12.39
CA ARG A 852 -22.85 -0.52 12.97
C ARG A 852 -23.98 -0.15 12.03
N THR A 853 -23.74 -0.17 10.72
CA THR A 853 -24.59 0.56 9.79
C THR A 853 -25.00 -0.24 8.57
N PHE A 854 -24.11 -1.06 8.00
CA PHE A 854 -24.32 -1.69 6.68
C PHE A 854 -24.36 -3.23 6.70
N GLY A 855 -23.90 -3.88 7.77
CA GLY A 855 -23.83 -5.34 7.94
C GLY A 855 -22.43 -5.93 7.71
N GLU A 856 -22.15 -7.07 8.35
CA GLU A 856 -20.85 -7.76 8.38
C GLU A 856 -20.34 -8.23 7.01
N ALA A 857 -21.22 -8.42 6.03
CA ALA A 857 -20.86 -8.95 4.70
C ALA A 857 -20.04 -7.98 3.81
N GLY A 858 -19.84 -6.73 4.26
CA GLY A 858 -19.06 -5.72 3.55
C GLY A 858 -19.68 -5.25 2.23
N PHE A 859 -18.86 -4.65 1.37
CA PHE A 859 -19.29 -4.17 0.05
C PHE A 859 -19.00 -5.17 -1.06
N VAL A 860 -19.94 -5.32 -1.99
CA VAL A 860 -19.81 -6.17 -3.18
C VAL A 860 -19.64 -5.30 -4.42
N LEU A 861 -18.49 -5.40 -5.09
CA LEU A 861 -18.26 -4.77 -6.39
C LEU A 861 -18.42 -5.83 -7.48
N PRO A 862 -19.52 -5.83 -8.26
CA PRO A 862 -19.76 -6.89 -9.26
C PRO A 862 -18.82 -6.81 -10.47
N ARG A 863 -18.04 -5.73 -10.57
CA ARG A 863 -17.05 -5.48 -11.62
C ARG A 863 -15.92 -4.62 -11.08
N PRO A 864 -14.70 -4.71 -11.64
CA PRO A 864 -13.65 -3.75 -11.37
C PRO A 864 -14.02 -2.36 -11.91
N PHE A 865 -13.41 -1.31 -11.35
CA PHE A 865 -13.56 0.04 -11.88
C PHE A 865 -12.94 0.15 -13.28
N GLY A 866 -13.70 0.66 -14.25
CA GLY A 866 -13.25 1.02 -15.59
C GLY A 866 -13.96 2.27 -16.08
N SER A 867 -14.85 2.14 -17.05
CA SER A 867 -15.61 3.25 -17.66
C SER A 867 -17.07 2.89 -17.95
N TRP A 868 -17.58 1.80 -17.40
CA TRP A 868 -18.87 1.25 -17.79
C TRP A 868 -20.03 2.18 -17.44
N THR A 869 -19.95 2.84 -16.29
CA THR A 869 -21.04 3.64 -15.75
C THR A 869 -21.38 4.79 -16.68
N VAL A 870 -20.40 5.57 -17.13
CA VAL A 870 -20.65 6.70 -18.06
C VAL A 870 -21.27 6.24 -19.38
N GLN A 871 -21.02 5.00 -19.79
CA GLN A 871 -21.56 4.41 -21.02
C GLN A 871 -23.00 3.86 -20.85
N ASN A 872 -23.47 3.72 -19.61
CA ASN A 872 -24.74 3.04 -19.30
C ASN A 872 -25.69 3.86 -18.40
N VAL A 873 -25.36 5.12 -18.09
CA VAL A 873 -26.32 6.04 -17.45
C VAL A 873 -27.53 6.30 -18.35
N LEU A 874 -28.70 6.47 -17.71
CA LEU A 874 -29.91 6.98 -18.34
C LEU A 874 -29.87 8.50 -18.35
N LEU A 875 -29.97 9.13 -19.52
CA LEU A 875 -30.09 10.58 -19.66
C LEU A 875 -31.56 10.95 -19.83
N LYS A 876 -32.14 11.67 -18.87
CA LYS A 876 -33.58 11.96 -18.88
C LYS A 876 -33.92 12.96 -19.98
N SER A 877 -34.69 12.53 -20.98
CA SER A 877 -35.18 13.40 -22.06
C SER A 877 -36.46 14.18 -21.69
N MET A 878 -37.00 13.95 -20.50
CA MET A 878 -38.18 14.61 -19.96
C MET A 878 -38.03 14.72 -18.43
N PRO A 879 -38.61 15.75 -17.78
CA PRO A 879 -38.51 15.96 -16.34
C PRO A 879 -39.47 15.04 -15.59
N VAL A 880 -39.15 13.75 -15.56
CA VAL A 880 -39.91 12.69 -14.89
C VAL A 880 -38.90 11.86 -14.09
N GLU A 881 -39.32 11.33 -12.95
CA GLU A 881 -38.50 10.36 -12.20
C GLU A 881 -38.08 9.19 -13.15
N GLY A 882 -36.82 8.78 -13.10
CA GLY A 882 -36.21 7.94 -14.14
C GLY A 882 -36.93 6.60 -14.39
N HIS A 883 -37.53 6.02 -13.34
CA HIS A 883 -38.25 4.75 -13.42
C HIS A 883 -39.65 4.88 -14.07
N ALA A 884 -40.16 6.10 -14.26
CA ALA A 884 -41.46 6.33 -14.88
C ALA A 884 -41.39 6.73 -16.37
N ILE A 885 -40.20 6.97 -16.93
CA ILE A 885 -40.05 7.45 -18.33
C ILE A 885 -40.69 6.48 -19.34
N SER A 886 -40.40 5.18 -19.24
CA SER A 886 -41.00 4.16 -20.13
C SER A 886 -42.51 4.09 -20.01
N ALA A 887 -43.06 4.31 -18.81
CA ALA A 887 -44.50 4.33 -18.58
C ALA A 887 -45.15 5.54 -19.24
N VAL A 888 -44.50 6.71 -19.19
CA VAL A 888 -44.94 7.93 -19.87
C VAL A 888 -44.91 7.76 -21.39
N GLU A 889 -43.83 7.19 -21.95
CA GLU A 889 -43.77 6.89 -23.39
C GLU A 889 -44.91 5.94 -23.82
N ALA A 890 -45.14 4.88 -23.05
CA ALA A 890 -46.26 3.97 -23.29
C ALA A 890 -47.61 4.70 -23.21
N ALA A 891 -47.79 5.62 -22.25
CA ALA A 891 -49.01 6.42 -22.11
C ALA A 891 -49.28 7.30 -23.33
N VAL A 892 -48.26 8.02 -23.82
CA VAL A 892 -48.39 8.88 -25.02
C VAL A 892 -48.77 8.06 -26.25
N LEU A 893 -48.16 6.88 -26.42
CA LEU A 893 -48.48 5.98 -27.53
C LEU A 893 -49.88 5.38 -27.40
N GLN A 894 -50.30 4.99 -26.20
CA GLN A 894 -51.66 4.51 -25.97
C GLN A 894 -52.70 5.62 -26.18
N ALA A 895 -52.43 6.86 -25.76
CA ALA A 895 -53.31 8.00 -26.02
C ALA A 895 -53.48 8.28 -27.52
N ARG A 896 -52.42 8.10 -28.32
CA ARG A 896 -52.52 8.15 -29.79
C ARG A 896 -53.39 7.02 -30.34
N ARG A 897 -53.19 5.77 -29.89
CA ARG A 897 -54.04 4.62 -30.30
C ARG A 897 -55.50 4.82 -29.92
N PHE A 898 -55.76 5.35 -28.72
CA PHE A 898 -57.07 5.69 -28.22
C PHE A 898 -57.79 6.67 -29.16
N ARG A 899 -57.14 7.78 -29.51
CA ARG A 899 -57.67 8.76 -30.47
C ARG A 899 -57.84 8.20 -31.89
N HIS A 900 -56.89 7.40 -32.38
CA HIS A 900 -57.00 6.77 -33.70
C HIS A 900 -58.17 5.78 -33.81
N ARG A 901 -58.62 5.21 -32.70
CA ARG A 901 -59.82 4.37 -32.64
C ARG A 901 -61.12 5.18 -32.59
N GLY A 902 -61.05 6.52 -32.70
CA GLY A 902 -62.21 7.42 -32.64
C GLY A 902 -62.76 7.65 -31.23
N LEU A 903 -61.97 7.32 -30.19
CA LEU A 903 -62.34 7.55 -28.79
C LEU A 903 -61.87 8.94 -28.36
N ALA A 904 -62.70 9.67 -27.61
CA ALA A 904 -62.50 11.08 -27.31
C ALA A 904 -62.54 11.40 -25.81
N ASP A 905 -63.20 10.57 -24.99
CA ASP A 905 -63.32 10.78 -23.54
C ASP A 905 -62.68 9.61 -22.76
N PRO A 906 -61.41 9.76 -22.35
CA PRO A 906 -60.73 8.76 -21.53
C PRO A 906 -61.45 8.45 -20.21
N LEU A 907 -62.19 9.40 -19.63
CA LEU A 907 -62.83 9.20 -18.32
C LEU A 907 -64.05 8.32 -18.41
N GLU A 908 -64.87 8.47 -19.43
CA GLU A 908 -66.03 7.59 -19.62
C GLU A 908 -65.61 6.23 -20.22
N GLN A 909 -64.65 6.25 -21.14
CA GLN A 909 -64.40 5.10 -22.01
C GLN A 909 -63.27 4.19 -21.50
N ILE A 910 -62.41 4.63 -20.58
CA ILE A 910 -61.41 3.74 -19.94
C ILE A 910 -61.99 3.17 -18.65
N GLN A 911 -62.03 1.85 -18.55
CA GLN A 911 -62.38 1.15 -17.32
C GLN A 911 -61.17 1.06 -16.38
N ARG A 912 -60.00 0.67 -16.92
CA ARG A 912 -58.79 0.38 -16.13
C ARG A 912 -57.54 0.48 -16.99
N ILE A 913 -56.43 0.94 -16.43
CA ILE A 913 -55.11 0.88 -17.05
C ILE A 913 -54.23 -0.06 -16.22
N ASP A 914 -53.74 -1.13 -16.85
CA ASP A 914 -52.76 -2.03 -16.24
C ASP A 914 -51.36 -1.61 -16.64
N LEU A 915 -50.55 -1.25 -15.64
CA LEU A 915 -49.17 -0.85 -15.79
C LEU A 915 -48.25 -1.84 -15.07
N ARG A 916 -47.52 -2.65 -15.83
CA ARG A 916 -46.44 -3.49 -15.32
C ARG A 916 -45.10 -2.75 -15.41
N THR A 917 -44.29 -2.82 -14.36
CA THR A 917 -43.01 -2.09 -14.24
C THR A 917 -42.01 -2.84 -13.34
N THR A 918 -40.81 -2.29 -13.14
CA THR A 918 -39.77 -2.90 -12.29
C THR A 918 -40.14 -2.81 -10.80
N ALA A 919 -39.53 -3.66 -9.97
CA ALA A 919 -39.68 -3.57 -8.50
C ALA A 919 -39.22 -2.22 -7.94
N ALA A 920 -38.15 -1.64 -8.51
CA ALA A 920 -37.68 -0.30 -8.13
C ALA A 920 -38.74 0.78 -8.43
N ALA A 921 -39.31 0.79 -9.63
CA ALA A 921 -40.39 1.71 -9.99
C ALA A 921 -41.62 1.54 -9.07
N PHE A 922 -41.98 0.29 -8.79
CA PHE A 922 -43.08 -0.03 -7.88
C PHE A 922 -42.82 0.48 -6.45
N LEU A 923 -41.57 0.44 -5.97
CA LEU A 923 -41.22 0.90 -4.64
C LEU A 923 -41.12 2.43 -4.53
N ILE A 924 -40.57 3.10 -5.55
CA ILE A 924 -40.18 4.52 -5.46
C ILE A 924 -41.32 5.46 -5.85
N VAL A 925 -42.04 5.16 -6.94
CA VAL A 925 -42.96 6.10 -7.59
C VAL A 925 -44.42 5.66 -7.57
N ASN A 926 -44.74 4.51 -6.98
CA ASN A 926 -46.13 4.07 -6.79
C ASN A 926 -46.73 4.77 -5.55
N LYS A 927 -47.54 5.82 -5.75
CA LYS A 927 -48.14 6.60 -4.66
C LYS A 927 -49.68 6.54 -4.70
N HIS A 928 -50.28 6.43 -3.52
CA HIS A 928 -51.74 6.47 -3.33
C HIS A 928 -52.15 7.66 -2.45
N GLY A 929 -53.37 8.16 -2.62
CA GLY A 929 -53.91 9.28 -1.86
C GLY A 929 -53.51 10.66 -2.42
N PRO A 930 -53.87 11.74 -1.73
CA PRO A 930 -53.63 13.12 -2.19
C PRO A 930 -52.14 13.41 -2.42
N LEU A 931 -51.82 14.27 -3.39
CA LEU A 931 -50.47 14.75 -3.68
C LEU A 931 -50.39 16.23 -3.26
N HIS A 932 -49.36 16.63 -2.52
CA HIS A 932 -49.37 17.91 -1.79
C HIS A 932 -48.42 18.97 -2.36
N ASN A 933 -47.43 18.58 -3.16
CA ASN A 933 -46.42 19.49 -3.69
C ASN A 933 -45.87 18.98 -5.03
N ALA A 934 -45.04 19.77 -5.70
CA ALA A 934 -44.45 19.40 -6.99
C ALA A 934 -43.60 18.12 -6.90
N ALA A 935 -42.87 17.93 -5.80
CA ALA A 935 -42.04 16.77 -5.54
C ALA A 935 -42.83 15.48 -5.28
N ASP A 936 -44.12 15.59 -4.94
CA ASP A 936 -45.04 14.44 -4.87
C ASP A 936 -45.53 14.04 -6.26
N ARG A 937 -45.81 15.03 -7.12
CA ARG A 937 -46.38 14.84 -8.46
C ARG A 937 -45.38 14.25 -9.45
N ASP A 938 -44.13 14.72 -9.44
CA ASP A 938 -43.06 14.17 -10.30
C ASP A 938 -42.63 12.74 -9.91
N HIS A 939 -42.91 12.31 -8.66
CA HIS A 939 -42.60 10.99 -8.09
C HIS A 939 -43.88 10.15 -7.86
N CYS A 940 -44.92 10.37 -8.67
CA CYS A 940 -46.12 9.54 -8.71
C CYS A 940 -46.34 9.02 -10.14
N ILE A 941 -46.02 7.74 -10.39
CA ILE A 941 -46.12 7.13 -11.72
C ILE A 941 -47.54 7.21 -12.28
N GLN A 942 -48.56 7.09 -11.42
CA GLN A 942 -49.95 7.25 -11.84
C GLN A 942 -50.27 8.68 -12.27
N TYR A 943 -49.70 9.69 -11.60
CA TYR A 943 -49.90 11.10 -11.96
C TYR A 943 -49.29 11.39 -13.33
N VAL A 944 -48.02 11.05 -13.55
CA VAL A 944 -47.33 11.33 -14.83
C VAL A 944 -47.92 10.54 -16.00
N VAL A 945 -48.39 9.31 -15.76
CA VAL A 945 -49.10 8.51 -16.77
C VAL A 945 -50.46 9.12 -17.11
N ALA A 946 -51.27 9.48 -16.10
CA ALA A 946 -52.58 10.11 -16.33
C ALA A 946 -52.43 11.45 -17.06
N LEU A 947 -51.49 12.29 -16.61
CA LEU A 947 -51.14 13.56 -17.24
C LEU A 947 -50.75 13.37 -18.70
N ALA A 948 -49.78 12.49 -18.98
CA ALA A 948 -49.30 12.25 -20.34
C ALA A 948 -50.42 11.73 -21.27
N PHE A 949 -51.32 10.91 -20.73
CA PHE A 949 -52.45 10.39 -21.48
C PHE A 949 -53.45 11.49 -21.85
N LEU A 950 -53.81 12.35 -20.89
CA LEU A 950 -54.75 13.47 -21.07
C LEU A 950 -54.16 14.59 -21.94
N LYS A 951 -52.93 15.03 -21.63
CA LYS A 951 -52.18 16.05 -22.39
C LYS A 951 -51.86 15.57 -23.81
N GLY A 952 -51.63 14.27 -23.99
CA GLY A 952 -51.26 13.67 -25.27
C GLY A 952 -49.79 13.87 -25.66
N SER A 953 -48.99 14.46 -24.77
CA SER A 953 -47.54 14.68 -24.86
C SER A 953 -46.89 14.36 -23.52
N PRO A 954 -45.55 14.20 -23.45
CA PRO A 954 -44.84 14.06 -22.17
C PRO A 954 -45.09 15.25 -21.22
N PRO A 955 -44.99 15.05 -19.90
CA PRO A 955 -44.99 16.12 -18.90
C PRO A 955 -43.81 17.08 -19.05
N GLU A 956 -44.02 18.33 -18.70
CA GLU A 956 -43.01 19.39 -18.60
C GLU A 956 -42.88 19.84 -17.13
N ALA A 957 -41.76 20.46 -16.75
CA ALA A 957 -41.52 20.85 -15.35
C ALA A 957 -42.63 21.74 -14.77
N VAL A 958 -43.19 22.63 -15.60
CA VAL A 958 -44.30 23.52 -15.22
C VAL A 958 -45.60 22.78 -14.86
N ASP A 959 -45.80 21.56 -15.38
CA ASP A 959 -47.03 20.79 -15.13
C ASP A 959 -47.12 20.31 -13.67
N TYR A 960 -46.01 20.30 -12.93
CA TYR A 960 -45.95 19.88 -11.53
C TYR A 960 -46.12 21.02 -10.53
N LEU A 961 -46.07 22.28 -10.95
CA LEU A 961 -46.19 23.42 -10.03
C LEU A 961 -47.57 23.46 -9.37
N ASP A 962 -47.68 24.06 -8.18
CA ASP A 962 -48.97 24.13 -7.47
C ASP A 962 -49.99 24.98 -8.25
N GLU A 963 -49.52 25.93 -9.05
CA GLU A 963 -50.32 26.79 -9.92
C GLU A 963 -50.71 26.12 -11.24
N SER A 964 -50.18 24.93 -11.53
CA SER A 964 -50.51 24.16 -12.73
C SER A 964 -52.00 23.80 -12.76
N PRO A 965 -52.67 23.89 -13.92
CA PRO A 965 -54.05 23.43 -14.04
C PRO A 965 -54.20 21.94 -13.73
N TRP A 966 -53.13 21.15 -13.88
CA TRP A 966 -53.12 19.72 -13.59
C TRP A 966 -53.09 19.40 -12.10
N ALA A 967 -52.51 20.28 -11.27
CA ALA A 967 -52.37 20.07 -9.83
C ALA A 967 -53.73 19.98 -9.11
N SER A 968 -54.78 20.59 -9.68
CA SER A 968 -56.15 20.60 -9.14
C SER A 968 -57.18 19.92 -10.05
N SER A 969 -56.75 19.26 -11.13
CA SER A 969 -57.65 18.63 -12.11
C SER A 969 -58.36 17.40 -11.53
N LYS A 970 -59.70 17.44 -11.56
CA LYS A 970 -60.54 16.31 -11.16
C LYS A 970 -60.49 15.18 -12.20
N GLU A 971 -60.31 15.53 -13.46
CA GLU A 971 -60.17 14.61 -14.58
C GLU A 971 -58.89 13.77 -14.43
N LEU A 972 -57.76 14.42 -14.16
CA LEU A 972 -56.51 13.74 -13.90
C LEU A 972 -56.64 12.79 -12.71
N GLU A 973 -57.20 13.26 -11.60
CA GLU A 973 -57.39 12.45 -10.40
C GLU A 973 -58.30 11.23 -10.66
N ALA A 974 -59.39 11.44 -11.40
CA ALA A 974 -60.29 10.36 -11.79
C ALA A 974 -59.57 9.31 -12.65
N LEU A 975 -58.76 9.72 -13.63
CA LEU A 975 -57.97 8.78 -14.43
C LEU A 975 -56.89 8.08 -13.61
N ARG A 976 -56.22 8.81 -12.71
CA ARG A 976 -55.20 8.30 -11.78
C ARG A 976 -55.74 7.12 -10.97
N SER A 977 -56.97 7.23 -10.47
CA SER A 977 -57.63 6.18 -9.70
C SER A 977 -57.89 4.86 -10.47
N LYS A 978 -57.79 4.88 -11.81
CA LYS A 978 -57.98 3.71 -12.68
C LYS A 978 -56.68 3.01 -13.06
N ILE A 979 -55.52 3.55 -12.64
CA ILE A 979 -54.21 3.00 -12.97
C ILE A 979 -53.79 2.00 -11.89
N VAL A 980 -53.64 0.74 -12.28
CA VAL A 980 -53.17 -0.35 -11.43
C VAL A 980 -51.71 -0.64 -11.78
N VAL A 981 -50.81 -0.38 -10.83
CA VAL A 981 -49.36 -0.58 -11.00
C VAL A 981 -48.98 -1.93 -10.40
N GLN A 982 -48.20 -2.73 -11.13
CA GLN A 982 -47.72 -4.05 -10.71
C GLN A 982 -46.23 -4.19 -10.99
N SER A 983 -45.50 -4.83 -10.07
CA SER A 983 -44.11 -5.24 -10.31
C SER A 983 -44.07 -6.50 -11.16
N ASP A 984 -43.23 -6.50 -12.20
CA ASP A 984 -42.98 -7.63 -13.11
C ASP A 984 -41.59 -8.22 -12.81
N PRO A 985 -41.50 -9.53 -12.49
CA PRO A 985 -40.22 -10.17 -12.18
C PRO A 985 -39.20 -10.11 -13.32
N LYS A 986 -39.66 -10.23 -14.59
CA LYS A 986 -38.76 -10.23 -15.74
C LYS A 986 -38.21 -8.84 -16.03
N LEU A 987 -39.06 -7.81 -15.95
CA LEU A 987 -38.60 -6.42 -16.09
C LEU A 987 -37.63 -6.04 -14.95
N THR A 988 -37.81 -6.62 -13.77
CA THR A 988 -36.90 -6.41 -12.62
C THR A 988 -35.55 -7.11 -12.82
N GLU A 989 -35.54 -8.35 -13.32
CA GLU A 989 -34.33 -9.08 -13.68
C GLU A 989 -33.53 -8.34 -14.76
N ASP A 990 -34.19 -7.93 -15.85
CA ASP A 990 -33.57 -7.22 -16.97
C ASP A 990 -33.10 -5.80 -16.58
N TYR A 991 -33.62 -5.22 -15.49
CA TYR A 991 -33.15 -3.96 -14.90
C TYR A 991 -31.85 -4.13 -14.09
N LEU A 992 -31.68 -5.26 -13.42
CA LEU A 992 -30.47 -5.54 -12.63
C LEU A 992 -29.33 -6.10 -13.49
N ASP A 993 -29.64 -6.83 -14.57
CA ASP A 993 -28.70 -7.40 -15.53
C ASP A 993 -27.80 -6.32 -16.17
N LEU A 994 -26.48 -6.42 -15.96
CA LEU A 994 -25.49 -5.45 -16.44
C LEU A 994 -25.34 -5.45 -17.98
N ASP A 995 -25.72 -6.55 -18.63
CA ASP A 995 -25.73 -6.69 -20.09
C ASP A 995 -27.08 -6.28 -20.69
N LYS A 996 -28.02 -5.78 -19.88
CA LYS A 996 -29.28 -5.23 -20.37
C LYS A 996 -29.56 -3.83 -19.85
N LYS A 997 -29.62 -3.67 -18.52
CA LYS A 997 -30.00 -2.46 -17.80
C LYS A 997 -31.28 -1.79 -18.30
N SER A 998 -32.28 -2.60 -18.68
CA SER A 998 -33.56 -2.06 -19.15
C SER A 998 -34.29 -1.29 -18.05
N ILE A 999 -35.13 -0.31 -18.42
CA ILE A 999 -36.03 0.38 -17.48
C ILE A 999 -37.44 0.19 -18.03
N GLY A 1000 -37.88 -1.05 -18.10
CA GLY A 1000 -39.05 -1.42 -18.89
C GLY A 1000 -40.39 -1.10 -18.22
N ALA A 1001 -41.38 -0.70 -19.03
CA ALA A 1001 -42.77 -0.60 -18.60
C ALA A 1001 -43.73 -1.11 -19.69
N GLY A 1002 -44.73 -1.89 -19.27
CA GLY A 1002 -45.79 -2.42 -20.14
C GLY A 1002 -47.15 -1.86 -19.77
N MET A 1003 -47.88 -1.29 -20.74
CA MET A 1003 -49.17 -0.65 -20.49
C MET A 1003 -50.29 -1.25 -21.34
N THR A 1004 -51.37 -1.69 -20.70
CA THR A 1004 -52.60 -2.17 -21.33
C THR A 1004 -53.77 -1.30 -20.88
N VAL A 1005 -54.64 -0.90 -21.81
CA VAL A 1005 -55.81 -0.05 -21.50
C VAL A 1005 -57.08 -0.85 -21.76
N HIS A 1006 -57.87 -1.07 -20.71
CA HIS A 1006 -59.16 -1.76 -20.77
C HIS A 1006 -60.28 -0.73 -20.90
N LEU A 1007 -61.15 -0.90 -21.90
CA LEU A 1007 -62.23 0.04 -22.19
C LEU A 1007 -63.54 -0.40 -21.56
N ALA A 1008 -64.44 0.56 -21.34
CA ALA A 1008 -65.76 0.33 -20.74
C ALA A 1008 -66.69 -0.55 -21.61
N ASP A 1009 -66.41 -0.68 -22.91
CA ASP A 1009 -67.16 -1.55 -23.83
C ASP A 1009 -66.72 -3.03 -23.77
N GLY A 1010 -65.78 -3.38 -22.88
CA GLY A 1010 -65.22 -4.72 -22.72
C GLY A 1010 -64.06 -5.06 -23.66
N SER A 1011 -63.72 -4.18 -24.60
CA SER A 1011 -62.52 -4.32 -25.45
C SER A 1011 -61.28 -3.70 -24.80
N SER A 1012 -60.10 -3.88 -25.39
CA SER A 1012 -58.86 -3.31 -24.88
C SER A 1012 -57.97 -2.75 -25.98
N LEU A 1013 -57.11 -1.79 -25.62
CA LEU A 1013 -55.94 -1.45 -26.42
C LEU A 1013 -54.82 -2.43 -26.06
N PRO A 1014 -54.28 -3.20 -27.03
CA PRO A 1014 -53.21 -4.15 -26.79
C PRO A 1014 -52.00 -3.50 -26.14
N GLN A 1015 -51.25 -4.31 -25.40
CA GLN A 1015 -50.11 -3.84 -24.63
C GLN A 1015 -49.08 -3.09 -25.50
N ILE A 1016 -48.53 -2.03 -24.94
CA ILE A 1016 -47.28 -1.42 -25.41
C ILE A 1016 -46.21 -1.70 -24.35
N LEU A 1017 -45.13 -2.37 -24.73
CA LEU A 1017 -43.94 -2.56 -23.92
C LEU A 1017 -42.84 -1.63 -24.42
N ILE A 1018 -42.38 -0.74 -23.55
CA ILE A 1018 -41.19 0.08 -23.78
C ILE A 1018 -40.09 -0.48 -22.86
N GLU A 1019 -39.11 -1.17 -23.44
CA GLU A 1019 -37.99 -1.77 -22.69
C GLU A 1019 -36.82 -0.78 -22.53
N TYR A 1020 -36.53 -0.03 -23.59
CA TYR A 1020 -35.46 0.98 -23.64
C TYR A 1020 -36.04 2.34 -24.03
N PRO A 1021 -36.41 3.20 -23.07
CA PRO A 1021 -36.97 4.52 -23.36
C PRO A 1021 -35.93 5.42 -24.05
N VAL A 1022 -36.39 6.51 -24.68
CA VAL A 1022 -35.52 7.59 -25.13
C VAL A 1022 -34.83 8.18 -23.90
N GLY A 1023 -33.50 8.25 -23.96
CA GLY A 1023 -32.65 8.52 -22.80
C GLY A 1023 -31.77 7.34 -22.41
N HIS A 1024 -32.17 6.11 -22.73
CA HIS A 1024 -31.36 4.91 -22.47
C HIS A 1024 -30.21 4.79 -23.48
N ALA A 1025 -29.04 4.31 -23.04
CA ALA A 1025 -27.84 4.18 -23.86
C ALA A 1025 -28.04 3.33 -25.14
N ARG A 1026 -28.90 2.32 -25.07
CA ARG A 1026 -29.27 1.44 -26.21
C ARG A 1026 -30.28 2.03 -27.18
N ASN A 1027 -30.94 3.14 -26.83
CA ASN A 1027 -31.94 3.73 -27.70
C ASN A 1027 -31.27 4.67 -28.72
N PRO A 1028 -31.37 4.41 -30.04
CA PRO A 1028 -30.65 5.18 -31.06
C PRO A 1028 -31.14 6.64 -31.17
N LYS A 1029 -32.30 6.97 -30.60
CA LYS A 1029 -32.84 8.34 -30.57
C LYS A 1029 -32.25 9.18 -29.43
N THR A 1030 -31.63 8.55 -28.44
CA THR A 1030 -31.12 9.23 -27.23
C THR A 1030 -30.17 10.38 -27.55
N PRO A 1031 -29.13 10.24 -28.41
CA PRO A 1031 -28.18 11.33 -28.64
C PRO A 1031 -28.84 12.61 -29.18
N ALA A 1032 -29.77 12.47 -30.13
CA ALA A 1032 -30.48 13.61 -30.71
C ALA A 1032 -31.41 14.27 -29.69
N ALA A 1033 -32.12 13.47 -28.88
CA ALA A 1033 -33.04 13.99 -27.86
C ALA A 1033 -32.30 14.75 -26.75
N VAL A 1034 -31.15 14.23 -26.28
CA VAL A 1034 -30.33 14.90 -25.26
C VAL A 1034 -29.73 16.20 -25.82
N GLN A 1035 -29.30 16.19 -27.08
CA GLN A 1035 -28.81 17.41 -27.73
C GLN A 1035 -29.90 18.48 -27.86
N GLU A 1036 -31.12 18.08 -28.25
CA GLU A 1036 -32.26 18.98 -28.34
C GLU A 1036 -32.61 19.57 -26.95
N LYS A 1037 -32.69 18.72 -25.92
CA LYS A 1037 -32.86 19.16 -24.52
C LYS A 1037 -31.78 20.17 -24.12
N PHE A 1038 -30.51 19.90 -24.41
CA PHE A 1038 -29.43 20.82 -24.10
C PHE A 1038 -29.64 22.19 -24.75
N PHE A 1039 -29.99 22.24 -26.04
CA PHE A 1039 -30.27 23.51 -26.72
C PHE A 1039 -31.48 24.24 -26.13
N GLN A 1040 -32.55 23.52 -25.80
CA GLN A 1040 -33.74 24.09 -25.16
C GLN A 1040 -33.39 24.71 -23.80
N ASN A 1041 -32.71 23.95 -22.94
CA ASN A 1041 -32.34 24.38 -21.60
C ASN A 1041 -31.37 25.56 -21.64
N MET A 1042 -30.33 25.49 -22.45
CA MET A 1042 -29.36 26.58 -22.58
C MET A 1042 -29.98 27.84 -23.20
N GLY A 1043 -30.93 27.68 -24.12
CA GLY A 1043 -31.65 28.77 -24.78
C GLY A 1043 -32.50 29.63 -23.85
N LEU A 1044 -32.74 29.19 -22.61
CA LEU A 1044 -33.43 29.98 -21.58
C LEU A 1044 -32.61 31.19 -21.11
N ILE A 1045 -31.28 31.12 -21.22
CA ILE A 1045 -30.35 32.16 -20.73
C ILE A 1045 -29.39 32.65 -21.83
N PHE A 1046 -28.98 31.77 -22.75
CA PHE A 1046 -27.90 32.02 -23.71
C PHE A 1046 -28.39 32.04 -25.17
N SER A 1047 -27.75 32.87 -25.99
CA SER A 1047 -27.97 32.91 -27.44
C SER A 1047 -27.35 31.70 -28.15
N ALA A 1048 -27.83 31.38 -29.36
CA ALA A 1048 -27.28 30.29 -30.17
C ALA A 1048 -25.75 30.40 -30.39
N THR A 1049 -25.22 31.61 -30.51
CA THR A 1049 -23.78 31.88 -30.64
C THR A 1049 -23.00 31.59 -29.35
N GLU A 1050 -23.56 31.94 -28.19
CA GLU A 1050 -22.98 31.56 -26.88
C GLU A 1050 -23.00 30.04 -26.70
N ILE A 1051 -24.11 29.39 -27.02
CA ILE A 1051 -24.24 27.92 -26.94
C ILE A 1051 -23.21 27.23 -27.84
N SER A 1052 -23.00 27.75 -29.05
CA SER A 1052 -22.00 27.21 -30.00
C SER A 1052 -20.58 27.33 -29.46
N ARG A 1053 -20.25 28.40 -28.73
CA ARG A 1053 -18.94 28.55 -28.05
C ARG A 1053 -18.77 27.54 -26.92
N ILE A 1054 -19.81 27.30 -26.14
CA ILE A 1054 -19.82 26.29 -25.06
C ILE A 1054 -19.58 24.89 -25.65
N LEU A 1055 -20.27 24.55 -26.73
CA LEU A 1055 -20.06 23.28 -27.44
C LEU A 1055 -18.63 23.16 -27.96
N GLY A 1056 -18.08 24.23 -28.55
CA GLY A 1056 -16.69 24.25 -29.02
C GLY A 1056 -15.67 24.03 -27.90
N ALA A 1057 -15.89 24.64 -26.73
CA ALA A 1057 -15.03 24.45 -25.55
C ALA A 1057 -15.02 23.00 -25.04
N VAL A 1058 -16.18 22.34 -25.01
CA VAL A 1058 -16.28 20.93 -24.59
C VAL A 1058 -15.60 19.96 -25.58
N GLN A 1059 -15.51 20.32 -26.86
CA GLN A 1059 -14.79 19.52 -27.86
C GLN A 1059 -13.27 19.72 -27.82
N ASN A 1060 -12.78 20.82 -27.25
CA ASN A 1060 -11.36 21.11 -27.19
C ASN A 1060 -10.75 20.61 -25.86
N PRO A 1061 -9.94 19.54 -25.87
CA PRO A 1061 -9.39 18.91 -24.66
C PRO A 1061 -8.53 19.84 -23.82
N ASP A 1062 -7.91 20.85 -24.43
CA ASP A 1062 -6.97 21.78 -23.80
C ASP A 1062 -7.64 23.01 -23.19
N THR A 1063 -8.96 23.16 -23.34
CA THR A 1063 -9.67 24.31 -22.77
C THR A 1063 -9.51 24.33 -21.26
N LEU A 1064 -8.98 25.44 -20.71
CA LEU A 1064 -8.88 25.62 -19.27
C LEU A 1064 -10.26 25.69 -18.64
N ILE A 1065 -10.43 25.07 -17.47
CA ILE A 1065 -11.74 25.04 -16.81
C ILE A 1065 -12.22 26.44 -16.44
N SER A 1066 -11.32 27.37 -16.09
CA SER A 1066 -11.70 28.76 -15.84
C SER A 1066 -12.29 29.47 -17.05
N ASP A 1067 -11.77 29.18 -18.25
CA ASP A 1067 -12.26 29.78 -19.49
C ASP A 1067 -13.60 29.16 -19.87
N PHE A 1068 -13.76 27.85 -19.66
CA PHE A 1068 -15.03 27.16 -19.84
C PHE A 1068 -16.11 27.74 -18.93
N MET A 1069 -15.83 27.91 -17.63
CA MET A 1069 -16.80 28.48 -16.69
C MET A 1069 -17.14 29.94 -17.00
N ASP A 1070 -16.21 30.71 -17.57
CA ASP A 1070 -16.46 32.10 -17.96
C ASP A 1070 -17.50 32.24 -19.08
N LEU A 1071 -17.76 31.17 -19.85
CA LEU A 1071 -18.82 31.14 -20.86
C LEU A 1071 -20.24 31.11 -20.27
N PHE A 1072 -20.40 30.78 -18.99
CA PHE A 1072 -21.69 30.63 -18.31
C PHE A 1072 -22.10 31.84 -17.46
N ILE A 1073 -21.34 32.93 -17.49
CA ILE A 1073 -21.61 34.15 -16.70
C ILE A 1073 -22.52 35.09 -17.51
N GLN A 1074 -23.58 35.60 -16.88
CA GLN A 1074 -24.28 36.78 -17.40
C GLN A 1074 -23.60 38.04 -16.88
N LEU A 1075 -23.12 38.90 -17.78
CA LEU A 1075 -22.78 40.28 -17.43
C LEU A 1075 -24.08 41.10 -17.31
N PRO A 1076 -24.23 41.98 -16.30
CA PRO A 1076 -25.43 42.79 -16.14
C PRO A 1076 -25.70 43.62 -17.40
N ALA A 1077 -26.98 43.79 -17.74
CA ALA A 1077 -27.45 44.43 -18.98
C ALA A 1077 -26.86 45.84 -19.26
N LYS A 1078 -26.32 46.53 -18.25
CA LYS A 1078 -25.61 47.81 -18.41
C LYS A 1078 -24.25 47.71 -19.12
N ALA A 1079 -23.67 46.52 -19.29
CA ALA A 1079 -22.41 46.30 -19.99
C ALA A 1079 -22.56 45.87 -21.46
N ARG A 1080 -23.81 45.74 -21.96
CA ARG A 1080 -24.13 45.28 -23.33
C ARG A 1080 -24.61 46.41 -24.28
N LEU A 1081 -24.41 47.68 -23.91
CA LEU A 1081 -24.69 48.86 -24.76
C LEU A 1081 -23.43 49.66 -25.03
#